data_AF-A0A2G8JRF7-F1
#
_entry.id   AF-A0A2G8JRF7-F1
#
_cell.length_a   1.000
_cell.length_b   1.000
_cell.length_c   1.000
_cell.angle_alpha   90.00
_cell.angle_beta   90.00
_cell.angle_gamma   90.00
#
_symmetry.space_group_name_H-M   'P 1'
#
loop_
_entity.id
_entity.type
_entity.pdbx_description
1 polymer ?
#
loop_
_entity_poly.entity_id
_entity_poly.type
_entity_poly.pdbx_seq_one_letter_code
_entity_poly.pdbx_strand_id
1 'polypeptide(L)'
;MSRFSVMQSQMKLAEKLTILTDRGRGLLARLYNIKKACQDPNSRPAFLSEKMLEPCIRAIEKKFPQSEKSQSVLQPVDQRKAEILKVLSVYYTTFKDILDFKDHVLNLFTVIASVHVTFDITTNFDMTKSYLDLIVTFVSTLLLLARVEDRKAMLGLYNHAFELAHQRSEPAFARLGKMVDDFQSPMKKLAEEFIPFESCISSALFSLLHLYPRRNATAAQWRAQEMLSLVTKPTVLLNPAQSETMRCEYLPLDTIERWIIIGYMVCPTLLQSNERNHGLWRPALQNSYCITLFRDEVLMFHKYIEVFFASIKGFSKRVAEVKESSNVALQQAGMLHKERRKFLRSALLELSQILSDQPGLLGPKALYVLMGFSFARDEILWLVRHVEHPHPKMKNKPTTDFEDPQLPELLFYMEELRALVKKYYQVLQQYYVQYLNGYDAIVLNNLVKNLPLCPEDESIILSSFVQQMESLNLKEIQGGTVPDFTGFRLDWFRLQALTSIGKATLVLQENGELARTLNTIVFHTMMVDSVDELLLETSDMSIFCHHSRFFETTFEHSLTHPTQARYSIAFPLICTHFINCTHDVCPEERYHIGERSLSVTNAFLDRLAKEIKDIVTKICSEQCNLSDQLLPKNAAPSLVKMEIAKLKDKDKQKIMKELPKEVTPGEESIRKTRENLTGMDKLHMLLTELCTAINHSPKIAVWEHVFSPKEYLLQHLEARFSKALVGMMMYNPGTNEIAKPTELITSVRTYMNVLQSIENYVHVDIPRIFNNVLLQQTQQTDSHGEKTITMLYTNW
;
A
#
# COMPACT_ATOMS: atom_id res chain seq x y z
N MET A 1 -25.97 19.08 40.72
CA MET A 1 -25.95 18.28 39.47
C MET A 1 -25.72 19.14 38.25
N SER A 2 -26.40 20.28 38.06
CA SER A 2 -26.23 21.16 36.87
C SER A 2 -24.80 21.68 36.62
N ARG A 3 -24.04 22.09 37.66
CA ARG A 3 -22.63 22.49 37.46
C ARG A 3 -21.70 21.34 37.06
N PHE A 4 -22.04 20.11 37.42
CA PHE A 4 -21.22 18.93 37.10
C PHE A 4 -21.51 18.43 35.67
N SER A 5 -22.78 18.48 35.21
CA SER A 5 -23.12 18.15 33.82
C SER A 5 -22.58 19.17 32.81
N VAL A 6 -22.62 20.47 33.14
CA VAL A 6 -22.04 21.54 32.30
C VAL A 6 -20.52 21.41 32.16
N MET A 7 -19.82 20.91 33.19
CA MET A 7 -18.36 20.70 33.14
C MET A 7 -17.99 19.43 32.35
N GLN A 8 -18.89 18.44 32.29
CA GLN A 8 -18.71 17.20 31.52
C GLN A 8 -18.90 17.41 30.01
N SER A 9 -19.91 18.18 29.59
CA SER A 9 -20.15 18.47 28.17
C SER A 9 -19.08 19.37 27.53
N GLN A 10 -18.29 20.08 28.34
CA GLN A 10 -17.22 20.98 27.87
C GLN A 10 -15.85 20.30 27.65
N MET A 11 -15.70 19.00 27.96
CA MET A 11 -14.39 18.32 27.88
C MET A 11 -13.87 18.15 26.45
N LYS A 12 -14.78 18.05 25.45
CA LYS A 12 -14.47 17.91 24.02
C LYS A 12 -13.53 16.73 23.70
N LEU A 13 -13.83 15.56 24.28
CA LEU A 13 -12.97 14.38 24.13
C LEU A 13 -12.90 13.91 22.67
N ALA A 14 -14.04 13.89 21.97
CA ALA A 14 -14.12 13.49 20.56
C ALA A 14 -13.24 14.38 19.67
N GLU A 15 -13.35 15.70 19.80
CA GLU A 15 -12.55 16.64 19.01
C GLU A 15 -11.06 16.54 19.34
N LYS A 16 -10.71 16.49 20.64
CA LYS A 16 -9.30 16.39 21.05
C LYS A 16 -8.65 15.10 20.59
N LEU A 17 -9.36 13.96 20.67
CA LEU A 17 -8.88 12.69 20.16
C LEU A 17 -8.66 12.73 18.65
N THR A 18 -9.62 13.31 17.91
CA THR A 18 -9.53 13.46 16.45
C THR A 18 -8.32 14.32 16.06
N ILE A 19 -8.21 15.53 16.62
CA ILE A 19 -7.15 16.50 16.29
C ILE A 19 -5.78 15.99 16.69
N LEU A 20 -5.63 15.42 17.90
CA LEU A 20 -4.31 14.94 18.36
C LEU A 20 -3.86 13.70 17.60
N THR A 21 -4.78 12.81 17.22
CA THR A 21 -4.41 11.62 16.42
C THR A 21 -3.90 12.04 15.04
N ASP A 22 -4.61 12.95 14.37
CA ASP A 22 -4.17 13.53 13.10
C ASP A 22 -2.82 14.24 13.24
N ARG A 23 -2.71 15.18 14.20
CA ARG A 23 -1.46 15.90 14.47
C ARG A 23 -0.29 14.95 14.74
N GLY A 24 -0.51 13.87 15.47
CA GLY A 24 0.50 12.85 15.75
C GLY A 24 0.99 12.12 14.50
N ARG A 25 0.10 11.81 13.54
CA ARG A 25 0.48 11.24 12.23
C ARG A 25 1.33 12.20 11.43
N GLY A 26 0.97 13.49 11.42
CA GLY A 26 1.79 14.55 10.80
C GLY A 26 3.18 14.67 11.42
N LEU A 27 3.27 14.62 12.75
CA LEU A 27 4.57 14.67 13.45
C LEU A 27 5.41 13.41 13.23
N LEU A 28 4.80 12.24 13.12
CA LEU A 28 5.49 11.01 12.70
C LEU A 28 6.10 11.16 11.31
N ALA A 29 5.39 11.77 10.35
CA ALA A 29 5.93 12.04 9.01
C ALA A 29 7.14 12.98 9.05
N ARG A 30 7.04 14.09 9.80
CA ARG A 30 8.18 15.01 9.98
C ARG A 30 9.39 14.31 10.60
N LEU A 31 9.16 13.55 11.68
CA LEU A 31 10.21 12.86 12.41
C LEU A 31 10.86 11.74 11.59
N TYR A 32 10.06 11.03 10.79
CA TYR A 32 10.53 10.06 9.83
C TYR A 32 11.50 10.70 8.81
N ASN A 33 11.12 11.83 8.22
CA ASN A 33 11.97 12.52 7.26
C ASN A 33 13.26 13.03 7.89
N ILE A 34 13.21 13.53 9.13
CA ILE A 34 14.42 13.89 9.90
C ILE A 34 15.33 12.67 10.06
N LYS A 35 14.76 11.53 10.49
CA LYS A 35 15.53 10.29 10.67
C LYS A 35 16.19 9.86 9.36
N LYS A 36 15.45 9.81 8.25
CA LYS A 36 15.98 9.40 6.95
C LYS A 36 17.06 10.36 6.45
N ALA A 37 16.85 11.68 6.59
CA ALA A 37 17.85 12.68 6.22
C ALA A 37 19.14 12.55 7.06
N CYS A 38 19.05 12.25 8.36
CA CYS A 38 20.24 12.02 9.19
C CYS A 38 21.00 10.73 8.84
N GLN A 39 20.31 9.72 8.28
CA GLN A 39 20.93 8.44 7.89
C GLN A 39 21.59 8.49 6.52
N ASP A 40 21.15 9.38 5.63
CA ASP A 40 21.75 9.59 4.32
C ASP A 40 22.92 10.59 4.40
N PRO A 41 24.16 10.19 4.09
CA PRO A 41 25.32 11.10 4.12
C PRO A 41 25.17 12.36 3.26
N ASN A 42 24.37 12.30 2.18
CA ASN A 42 24.16 13.43 1.27
C ASN A 42 23.14 14.44 1.81
N SER A 43 22.16 13.97 2.58
CA SER A 43 21.08 14.79 3.14
C SER A 43 21.32 15.21 4.59
N ARG A 44 22.25 14.55 5.29
CA ARG A 44 22.60 14.85 6.68
C ARG A 44 23.14 16.27 6.80
N PRO A 45 22.66 17.10 7.75
CA PRO A 45 23.16 18.46 7.93
C PRO A 45 24.69 18.51 8.02
N ALA A 46 25.32 19.28 7.11
CA ALA A 46 26.77 19.26 6.92
C ALA A 46 27.58 19.50 8.21
N PHE A 47 27.05 20.32 9.13
CA PHE A 47 27.63 20.60 10.45
C PHE A 47 27.93 19.33 11.26
N LEU A 48 27.10 18.29 11.13
CA LEU A 48 27.20 17.04 11.89
C LEU A 48 28.30 16.10 11.36
N SER A 49 28.82 16.39 10.17
CA SER A 49 29.87 15.59 9.51
C SER A 49 31.18 16.37 9.35
N GLU A 50 31.22 17.62 9.80
CA GLU A 50 32.37 18.50 9.63
C GLU A 50 33.45 18.24 10.71
N LYS A 51 34.69 17.97 10.26
CA LYS A 51 35.83 17.67 11.15
C LYS A 51 36.12 18.78 12.16
N MET A 52 35.89 20.06 11.79
CA MET A 52 36.12 21.21 12.67
C MET A 52 35.11 21.29 13.82
N LEU A 53 33.87 20.82 13.61
CA LEU A 53 32.79 20.84 14.61
C LEU A 53 32.70 19.54 15.41
N GLU A 54 33.36 18.47 14.97
CA GLU A 54 33.33 17.15 15.62
C GLU A 54 33.74 17.19 17.11
N PRO A 55 34.82 17.89 17.53
CA PRO A 55 35.15 18.00 18.96
C PRO A 55 34.08 18.75 19.77
N CYS A 56 33.46 19.77 19.17
CA CYS A 56 32.37 20.54 19.77
C CYS A 56 31.14 19.66 19.99
N ILE A 57 30.74 18.90 18.96
CA ILE A 57 29.57 18.02 18.98
C ILE A 57 29.74 16.95 20.06
N ARG A 58 30.90 16.28 20.10
CA ARG A 58 31.17 15.26 21.14
C ARG A 58 31.10 15.84 22.55
N ALA A 59 31.59 17.08 22.76
CA ALA A 59 31.49 17.75 24.05
C ALA A 59 30.03 18.09 24.43
N ILE A 60 29.26 18.61 23.48
CA ILE A 60 27.83 18.89 23.63
C ILE A 60 27.06 17.62 23.98
N GLU A 61 27.24 16.54 23.22
CA GLU A 61 26.53 15.28 23.45
C GLU A 61 26.86 14.65 24.81
N LYS A 62 28.12 14.75 25.24
CA LYS A 62 28.57 14.22 26.53
C LYS A 62 27.95 14.96 27.72
N LYS A 63 27.73 16.27 27.61
CA LYS A 63 27.11 17.08 28.68
C LYS A 63 25.60 17.20 28.57
N PHE A 64 25.02 16.81 27.43
CA PHE A 64 23.59 16.86 27.19
C PHE A 64 22.81 16.15 28.32
N PRO A 65 21.75 16.76 28.90
CA PRO A 65 21.05 17.98 28.44
C PRO A 65 21.59 19.31 28.97
N GLN A 66 22.72 19.33 29.70
CA GLN A 66 23.34 20.56 30.18
C GLN A 66 24.11 21.25 29.04
N SER A 67 24.06 22.59 28.97
CA SER A 67 24.85 23.37 28.01
C SER A 67 26.36 23.22 28.30
N GLU A 68 27.16 22.99 27.26
CA GLU A 68 28.62 23.11 27.32
C GLU A 68 28.99 24.59 27.51
N LYS A 69 29.90 24.87 28.45
CA LYS A 69 30.31 26.23 28.84
C LYS A 69 31.73 26.58 28.42
N SER A 70 32.50 25.60 27.93
CA SER A 70 33.89 25.81 27.52
C SER A 70 33.99 26.60 26.22
N GLN A 71 34.32 27.89 26.32
CA GLN A 71 34.46 28.78 25.17
C GLN A 71 35.55 28.33 24.17
N SER A 72 36.63 27.70 24.66
CA SER A 72 37.70 27.19 23.79
C SER A 72 37.25 26.02 22.91
N VAL A 73 36.33 25.19 23.41
CA VAL A 73 35.78 24.06 22.66
C VAL A 73 34.70 24.51 21.68
N LEU A 74 33.98 25.59 21.99
CA LEU A 74 32.81 26.03 21.21
C LEU A 74 33.11 27.14 20.20
N GLN A 75 34.35 27.65 20.16
CA GLN A 75 34.78 28.69 19.22
C GLN A 75 34.38 28.43 17.76
N PRO A 76 34.46 27.19 17.20
CA PRO A 76 34.05 26.93 15.82
C PRO A 76 32.55 27.17 15.56
N VAL A 77 31.69 27.06 16.59
CA VAL A 77 30.25 27.32 16.48
C VAL A 77 29.96 28.81 16.30
N ASP A 78 30.73 29.69 16.96
CA ASP A 78 30.53 31.14 16.88
C ASP A 78 30.74 31.67 15.45
N GLN A 79 31.70 31.10 14.72
CA GLN A 79 32.00 31.46 13.33
C GLN A 79 30.84 31.12 12.37
N ARG A 80 30.00 30.13 12.70
CA ARG A 80 28.91 29.64 11.85
C ARG A 80 27.52 29.74 12.47
N LYS A 81 27.36 30.47 13.58
CA LYS A 81 26.11 30.49 14.37
C LYS A 81 24.86 30.86 13.57
N ALA A 82 24.95 31.83 12.66
CA ALA A 82 23.82 32.25 11.84
C ALA A 82 23.33 31.14 10.88
N GLU A 83 24.27 30.39 10.32
CA GLU A 83 23.98 29.29 9.40
C GLU A 83 23.41 28.08 10.15
N ILE A 84 24.00 27.75 11.31
CA ILE A 84 23.52 26.68 12.20
C ILE A 84 22.08 26.96 12.62
N LEU A 85 21.78 28.18 13.07
CA LEU A 85 20.42 28.59 13.43
C LEU A 85 19.46 28.44 12.25
N LYS A 86 19.85 28.90 11.05
CA LYS A 86 19.00 28.79 9.87
C LYS A 86 18.66 27.34 9.54
N VAL A 87 19.67 26.47 9.41
CA VAL A 87 19.47 25.08 8.95
C VAL A 87 18.83 24.20 10.02
N LEU A 88 19.28 24.30 11.28
CA LEU A 88 18.76 23.44 12.35
C LEU A 88 17.40 23.91 12.91
N SER A 89 16.93 25.12 12.57
CA SER A 89 15.63 25.64 13.03
C SER A 89 14.45 24.70 12.75
N VAL A 90 14.39 24.11 11.56
CA VAL A 90 13.29 23.23 11.13
C VAL A 90 13.29 21.93 11.95
N TYR A 91 14.47 21.37 12.20
CA TYR A 91 14.65 20.18 13.04
C TYR A 91 14.29 20.49 14.49
N TYR A 92 14.82 21.60 15.04
CA TYR A 92 14.56 22.03 16.42
C TYR A 92 13.07 22.27 16.67
N THR A 93 12.41 22.97 15.76
CA THR A 93 10.96 23.26 15.83
C THR A 93 10.15 21.97 15.79
N THR A 94 10.55 20.99 14.97
CA THR A 94 9.88 19.68 14.96
C THR A 94 10.01 18.94 16.30
N PHE A 95 11.18 18.97 16.94
CA PHE A 95 11.35 18.39 18.28
C PHE A 95 10.53 19.13 19.34
N LYS A 96 10.43 20.46 19.23
CA LYS A 96 9.55 21.27 20.08
C LYS A 96 8.08 20.89 19.91
N ASP A 97 7.61 20.75 18.68
CA ASP A 97 6.22 20.34 18.41
C ASP A 97 5.92 18.95 18.97
N ILE A 98 6.89 18.04 18.98
CA ILE A 98 6.76 16.71 19.61
C ILE A 98 6.64 16.82 21.14
N LEU A 99 7.39 17.73 21.78
CA LEU A 99 7.25 18.01 23.21
C LEU A 99 5.85 18.55 23.53
N ASP A 100 5.38 19.54 22.77
CA ASP A 100 4.06 20.12 22.96
C ASP A 100 2.97 19.06 22.71
N PHE A 101 3.10 18.25 21.66
CA PHE A 101 2.22 17.11 21.41
C PHE A 101 2.18 16.13 22.59
N LYS A 102 3.33 15.78 23.17
CA LYS A 102 3.41 14.92 24.35
C LYS A 102 2.63 15.50 25.53
N ASP A 103 2.78 16.78 25.80
CA ASP A 103 2.05 17.45 26.90
C ASP A 103 0.53 17.38 26.69
N HIS A 104 0.06 17.66 25.47
CA HIS A 104 -1.37 17.63 25.15
C HIS A 104 -1.97 16.23 25.24
N VAL A 105 -1.24 15.20 24.77
CA VAL A 105 -1.68 13.80 24.85
C VAL A 105 -1.76 13.33 26.30
N LEU A 106 -0.72 13.58 27.11
CA LEU A 106 -0.72 13.18 28.52
C LEU A 106 -1.80 13.90 29.33
N ASN A 107 -2.05 15.18 29.03
CA ASN A 107 -3.17 15.92 29.61
C ASN A 107 -4.53 15.29 29.23
N LEU A 108 -4.74 14.98 27.95
CA LEU A 108 -5.97 14.33 27.50
C LEU A 108 -6.17 12.95 28.17
N PHE A 109 -5.14 12.13 28.25
CA PHE A 109 -5.21 10.83 28.94
C PHE A 109 -5.53 10.99 30.43
N THR A 110 -4.98 12.02 31.08
CA THR A 110 -5.31 12.35 32.47
C THR A 110 -6.79 12.72 32.62
N VAL A 111 -7.33 13.54 31.72
CA VAL A 111 -8.76 13.88 31.71
C VAL A 111 -9.62 12.63 31.51
N ILE A 112 -9.32 11.79 30.51
CA ILE A 112 -10.05 10.54 30.21
C ILE A 112 -10.05 9.61 31.44
N ALA A 113 -8.89 9.43 32.08
CA ALA A 113 -8.78 8.60 33.28
C ALA A 113 -9.57 9.18 34.47
N SER A 114 -9.57 10.50 34.64
CA SER A 114 -10.27 11.17 35.75
C SER A 114 -11.79 11.07 35.69
N VAL A 115 -12.36 10.89 34.49
CA VAL A 115 -13.81 10.72 34.29
C VAL A 115 -14.21 9.26 34.10
N HIS A 116 -13.26 8.34 34.26
CA HIS A 116 -13.46 6.89 34.19
C HIS A 116 -14.22 6.48 32.92
N VAL A 117 -13.72 6.87 31.75
CA VAL A 117 -14.31 6.43 30.47
C VAL A 117 -14.24 4.91 30.37
N THR A 118 -15.38 4.29 30.07
CA THR A 118 -15.44 2.87 29.73
C THR A 118 -15.30 2.69 28.22
N PHE A 119 -14.38 1.81 27.81
CA PHE A 119 -14.08 1.55 26.40
C PHE A 119 -14.54 0.15 26.00
N ASP A 120 -15.22 0.08 24.87
CA ASP A 120 -15.64 -1.15 24.20
C ASP A 120 -15.72 -0.94 22.68
N ILE A 121 -14.81 -1.58 21.94
CA ILE A 121 -14.72 -1.45 20.48
C ILE A 121 -16.02 -1.84 19.76
N THR A 122 -16.87 -2.68 20.37
CA THR A 122 -18.14 -3.13 19.78
C THR A 122 -19.30 -2.18 20.04
N THR A 123 -19.14 -1.27 21.01
CA THR A 123 -20.17 -0.35 21.48
C THR A 123 -19.82 1.10 21.11
N ASN A 124 -18.77 1.67 21.71
CA ASN A 124 -18.28 3.02 21.43
C ASN A 124 -17.03 2.97 20.54
N PHE A 125 -17.24 2.50 19.31
CA PHE A 125 -16.16 2.21 18.36
C PHE A 125 -15.25 3.42 18.09
N ASP A 126 -15.79 4.62 17.83
CA ASP A 126 -14.95 5.80 17.52
C ASP A 126 -14.10 6.21 18.71
N MET A 127 -14.70 6.18 19.91
CA MET A 127 -14.02 6.51 21.15
C MET A 127 -12.90 5.51 21.46
N THR A 128 -13.18 4.21 21.36
CA THR A 128 -12.19 3.15 21.61
C THR A 128 -11.08 3.13 20.57
N LYS A 129 -11.45 3.19 19.28
CA LYS A 129 -10.49 3.25 18.16
C LYS A 129 -9.58 4.45 18.27
N SER A 130 -10.13 5.66 18.44
CA SER A 130 -9.34 6.89 18.49
C SER A 130 -8.42 6.95 19.71
N TYR A 131 -8.87 6.42 20.85
CA TYR A 131 -8.03 6.31 22.04
C TYR A 131 -6.83 5.37 21.82
N LEU A 132 -7.06 4.17 21.28
CA LEU A 132 -5.99 3.21 20.96
C LEU A 132 -5.06 3.71 19.85
N ASP A 133 -5.60 4.36 18.82
CA ASP A 133 -4.84 4.99 17.75
C ASP A 133 -3.93 6.10 18.29
N LEU A 134 -4.42 6.95 19.20
CA LEU A 134 -3.62 7.99 19.82
C LEU A 134 -2.49 7.41 20.69
N ILE A 135 -2.77 6.33 21.45
CA ILE A 135 -1.73 5.63 22.22
C ILE A 135 -0.63 5.10 21.30
N VAL A 136 -1.00 4.39 20.23
CA VAL A 136 -0.03 3.82 19.30
C VAL A 136 0.75 4.90 18.57
N THR A 137 0.09 5.99 18.15
CA THR A 137 0.74 7.13 17.50
C THR A 137 1.73 7.83 18.44
N PHE A 138 1.31 8.06 19.69
CA PHE A 138 2.14 8.66 20.72
C PHE A 138 3.39 7.82 21.02
N VAL A 139 3.21 6.52 21.27
CA VAL A 139 4.32 5.60 21.53
C VAL A 139 5.24 5.47 20.32
N SER A 140 4.68 5.33 19.11
CA SER A 140 5.48 5.24 17.88
C SER A 140 6.31 6.50 17.65
N THR A 141 5.77 7.68 17.96
CA THR A 141 6.50 8.96 17.87
C THR A 141 7.71 8.98 18.79
N LEU A 142 7.54 8.56 20.04
CA LEU A 142 8.61 8.56 21.04
C LEU A 142 9.65 7.45 20.80
N LEU A 143 9.22 6.29 20.30
CA LEU A 143 10.14 5.23 19.87
C LEU A 143 10.96 5.65 18.65
N LEU A 144 10.34 6.32 17.67
CA LEU A 144 11.04 6.83 16.50
C LEU A 144 11.99 7.97 16.88
N LEU A 145 11.59 8.85 17.80
CA LEU A 145 12.44 9.92 18.33
C LEU A 145 13.72 9.35 18.94
N ALA A 146 13.60 8.28 19.73
CA ALA A 146 14.75 7.63 20.35
C ALA A 146 15.72 6.99 19.33
N ARG A 147 15.27 6.74 18.10
CA ARG A 147 16.06 6.20 16.98
C ARG A 147 16.71 7.28 16.10
N VAL A 148 16.47 8.55 16.35
CA VAL A 148 17.20 9.64 15.69
C VAL A 148 18.55 9.80 16.39
N GLU A 149 19.62 9.26 15.82
CA GLU A 149 20.96 9.23 16.44
C GLU A 149 21.47 10.64 16.77
N ASP A 150 21.41 11.55 15.78
CA ASP A 150 21.93 12.92 15.90
C ASP A 150 21.06 13.90 16.71
N ARG A 151 19.98 13.43 17.37
CA ARG A 151 19.02 14.31 18.08
C ARG A 151 19.67 15.18 19.16
N LYS A 152 20.64 14.64 19.90
CA LYS A 152 21.36 15.37 20.97
C LYS A 152 22.27 16.44 20.36
N ALA A 153 23.04 16.07 19.33
CA ALA A 153 23.88 16.99 18.59
C ALA A 153 23.08 18.16 17.98
N MET A 154 21.98 17.87 17.28
CA MET A 154 21.15 18.90 16.65
C MET A 154 20.57 19.88 17.66
N LEU A 155 19.96 19.39 18.74
CA LEU A 155 19.36 20.23 19.78
C LEU A 155 20.42 21.07 20.50
N GLY A 156 21.55 20.45 20.86
CA GLY A 156 22.62 21.12 21.59
C GLY A 156 23.36 22.17 20.75
N LEU A 157 23.66 21.86 19.48
CA LEU A 157 24.25 22.83 18.54
C LEU A 157 23.34 24.03 18.31
N TYR A 158 22.04 23.79 18.06
CA TYR A 158 21.08 24.86 17.86
C TYR A 158 20.97 25.75 19.10
N ASN A 159 20.81 25.16 20.29
CA ASN A 159 20.72 25.93 21.52
C ASN A 159 21.99 26.75 21.77
N HIS A 160 23.19 26.19 21.53
CA HIS A 160 24.42 26.93 21.73
C HIS A 160 24.57 28.09 20.73
N ALA A 161 24.26 27.87 19.45
CA ALA A 161 24.24 28.95 18.46
C ALA A 161 23.19 30.03 18.82
N PHE A 162 22.05 29.64 19.39
CA PHE A 162 21.01 30.54 19.87
C PHE A 162 21.49 31.39 21.05
N GLU A 163 22.17 30.78 22.02
CA GLU A 163 22.80 31.46 23.17
C GLU A 163 23.83 32.49 22.72
N LEU A 164 24.68 32.16 21.75
CA LEU A 164 25.67 33.09 21.19
C LEU A 164 25.05 34.26 20.43
N ALA A 165 23.88 34.06 19.82
CA ALA A 165 23.19 35.10 19.05
C ALA A 165 22.30 36.00 19.93
N HIS A 166 21.67 35.45 20.98
CA HIS A 166 20.64 36.14 21.77
C HIS A 166 21.02 36.36 23.25
N GLN A 167 22.21 35.93 23.66
CA GLN A 167 22.72 36.03 25.05
C GLN A 167 21.84 35.32 26.09
N ARG A 168 20.98 34.38 25.66
CA ARG A 168 20.10 33.57 26.51
C ARG A 168 19.87 32.20 25.89
N SER A 169 19.59 31.21 26.73
CA SER A 169 19.21 29.86 26.30
C SER A 169 17.87 29.86 25.57
N GLU A 170 17.67 28.93 24.65
CA GLU A 170 16.37 28.74 24.01
C GLU A 170 15.36 28.26 25.08
N PRO A 171 14.20 28.93 25.25
CA PRO A 171 13.29 28.67 26.37
C PRO A 171 12.82 27.21 26.54
N ALA A 172 12.65 26.48 25.44
CA ALA A 172 12.22 25.09 25.43
C ALA A 172 13.38 24.09 25.61
N PHE A 173 14.65 24.50 25.44
CA PHE A 173 15.80 23.61 25.46
C PHE A 173 15.90 22.77 26.73
N ALA A 174 15.66 23.35 27.91
CA ALA A 174 15.74 22.61 29.17
C ALA A 174 14.71 21.46 29.24
N ARG A 175 13.47 21.71 28.78
CA ARG A 175 12.40 20.70 28.75
C ARG A 175 12.65 19.66 27.65
N LEU A 176 13.09 20.11 26.47
CA LEU A 176 13.45 19.23 25.35
C LEU A 176 14.61 18.31 25.69
N GLY A 177 15.66 18.88 26.29
CA GLY A 177 16.83 18.13 26.77
C GLY A 177 16.43 17.05 27.75
N LYS A 178 15.61 17.40 28.75
CA LYS A 178 15.05 16.42 29.70
C LYS A 178 14.22 15.34 29.01
N MET A 179 13.33 15.69 28.07
CA MET A 179 12.55 14.71 27.32
C MET A 179 13.46 13.74 26.54
N VAL A 180 14.46 14.26 25.83
CA VAL A 180 15.38 13.41 25.06
C VAL A 180 16.22 12.50 25.96
N ASP A 181 16.57 12.96 27.16
CA ASP A 181 17.34 12.20 28.14
C ASP A 181 16.50 11.12 28.84
N ASP A 182 15.28 11.46 29.27
CA ASP A 182 14.31 10.52 29.86
C ASP A 182 14.00 9.34 28.90
N PHE A 183 14.05 9.57 27.59
CA PHE A 183 13.78 8.58 26.55
C PHE A 183 15.03 7.89 26.00
N GLN A 184 16.15 7.85 26.75
CA GLN A 184 17.25 6.92 26.45
C GLN A 184 16.83 5.45 26.59
N SER A 185 15.91 5.14 27.51
CA SER A 185 15.24 3.85 27.63
C SER A 185 13.73 4.04 27.46
N PRO A 186 13.25 4.17 26.21
CA PRO A 186 11.88 4.62 25.92
C PRO A 186 10.80 3.80 26.62
N MET A 187 10.91 2.47 26.59
CA MET A 187 9.86 1.61 27.16
C MET A 187 9.75 1.68 28.67
N LYS A 188 10.88 1.85 29.36
CA LYS A 188 10.85 2.01 30.81
C LYS A 188 10.13 3.31 31.17
N LYS A 189 10.50 4.40 30.50
CA LYS A 189 9.86 5.71 30.73
C LYS A 189 8.38 5.70 30.38
N LEU A 190 8.01 5.11 29.23
CA LEU A 190 6.62 4.97 28.82
C LEU A 190 5.82 4.14 29.83
N ALA A 191 6.31 2.98 30.25
CA ALA A 191 5.59 2.15 31.21
C ALA A 191 5.36 2.86 32.55
N GLU A 192 6.31 3.70 33.00
CA GLU A 192 6.14 4.56 34.19
C GLU A 192 5.09 5.66 33.97
N GLU A 193 5.11 6.35 32.81
CA GLU A 193 4.15 7.41 32.48
C GLU A 193 2.71 6.89 32.31
N PHE A 194 2.55 5.62 31.91
CA PHE A 194 1.25 5.03 31.61
C PHE A 194 0.53 4.40 32.82
N ILE A 195 1.18 4.29 33.98
CA ILE A 195 0.59 3.72 35.21
C ILE A 195 -0.78 4.35 35.55
N PRO A 196 -0.98 5.69 35.51
CA PRO A 196 -2.26 6.30 35.86
C PRO A 196 -3.40 5.97 34.89
N PHE A 197 -3.08 5.48 33.70
CA PHE A 197 -4.03 5.23 32.61
C PHE A 197 -4.35 3.73 32.43
N GLU A 198 -3.73 2.86 33.23
CA GLU A 198 -3.79 1.40 33.10
C GLU A 198 -5.24 0.87 33.08
N SER A 199 -6.14 1.43 33.90
CA SER A 199 -7.55 1.00 33.95
C SER A 199 -8.29 1.26 32.63
N CYS A 200 -8.13 2.44 32.03
CA CYS A 200 -8.76 2.78 30.75
C CYS A 200 -8.18 1.94 29.61
N ILE A 201 -6.87 1.72 29.61
CA ILE A 201 -6.19 0.89 28.60
C ILE A 201 -6.63 -0.57 28.72
N SER A 202 -6.75 -1.08 29.96
CA SER A 202 -7.28 -2.40 30.23
C SER A 202 -8.68 -2.56 29.64
N SER A 203 -9.61 -1.63 29.90
CA SER A 203 -10.95 -1.67 29.31
C SER A 203 -10.91 -1.72 27.78
N ALA A 204 -10.14 -0.83 27.15
CA ALA A 204 -10.05 -0.73 25.70
C ALA A 204 -9.47 -2.00 25.07
N LEU A 205 -8.33 -2.48 25.56
CA LEU A 205 -7.69 -3.69 25.05
C LEU A 205 -8.54 -4.93 25.31
N PHE A 206 -9.17 -5.03 26.47
CA PHE A 206 -9.99 -6.19 26.84
C PHE A 206 -11.19 -6.35 25.90
N SER A 207 -11.77 -5.25 25.41
CA SER A 207 -12.87 -5.30 24.43
C SER A 207 -12.50 -6.00 23.12
N LEU A 208 -11.21 -6.05 22.77
CA LEU A 208 -10.72 -6.73 21.58
C LEU A 208 -10.80 -8.27 21.68
N LEU A 209 -11.02 -8.83 22.89
CA LEU A 209 -10.98 -10.28 23.14
C LEU A 209 -11.99 -11.08 22.30
N HIS A 210 -13.14 -10.48 21.97
CA HIS A 210 -14.15 -11.10 21.12
C HIS A 210 -13.96 -10.80 19.62
N LEU A 211 -13.15 -9.79 19.28
CA LEU A 211 -12.93 -9.36 17.91
C LEU A 211 -11.68 -9.98 17.30
N TYR A 212 -10.53 -9.79 17.95
CA TYR A 212 -9.22 -10.13 17.40
C TYR A 212 -9.07 -11.62 17.08
N PRO A 213 -9.43 -12.58 17.97
CA PRO A 213 -9.31 -14.00 17.64
C PRO A 213 -10.19 -14.43 16.45
N ARG A 214 -11.38 -13.84 16.29
CA ARG A 214 -12.28 -14.14 15.16
C ARG A 214 -11.74 -13.58 13.85
N ARG A 215 -11.20 -12.35 13.88
CA ARG A 215 -10.60 -11.71 12.70
C ARG A 215 -9.25 -12.34 12.32
N ASN A 216 -8.48 -12.82 13.29
CA ASN A 216 -7.22 -13.53 13.10
C ASN A 216 -7.42 -15.02 12.75
N ALA A 217 -8.41 -15.35 11.93
CA ALA A 217 -8.71 -16.72 11.52
C ALA A 217 -7.77 -17.22 10.41
N THR A 218 -7.52 -18.52 10.37
CA THR A 218 -6.72 -19.17 9.34
C THR A 218 -7.47 -19.26 8.01
N ALA A 219 -6.75 -19.44 6.90
CA ALA A 219 -7.38 -19.68 5.59
C ALA A 219 -8.28 -20.93 5.57
N ALA A 220 -7.97 -21.95 6.38
CA ALA A 220 -8.84 -23.12 6.52
C ALA A 220 -10.18 -22.77 7.19
N GLN A 221 -10.15 -21.94 8.23
CA GLN A 221 -11.36 -21.44 8.88
C GLN A 221 -12.17 -20.53 7.95
N TRP A 222 -11.52 -19.65 7.18
CA TRP A 222 -12.20 -18.83 6.18
C TRP A 222 -12.91 -19.68 5.11
N ARG A 223 -12.29 -20.76 4.63
CA ARG A 223 -12.94 -21.70 3.71
C ARG A 223 -14.14 -22.39 4.35
N ALA A 224 -14.00 -22.87 5.60
CA ALA A 224 -15.09 -23.50 6.33
C ALA A 224 -16.27 -22.55 6.61
N GLN A 225 -16.00 -21.26 6.73
CA GLN A 225 -17.00 -20.20 6.92
C GLN A 225 -17.55 -19.63 5.61
N GLU A 226 -17.07 -20.11 4.45
CA GLU A 226 -17.42 -19.57 3.13
C GLU A 226 -17.18 -18.05 3.03
N MET A 227 -16.07 -17.59 3.64
CA MET A 227 -15.85 -16.17 3.86
C MET A 227 -15.78 -15.39 2.53
N LEU A 228 -16.49 -14.27 2.44
CA LEU A 228 -16.62 -13.38 1.27
C LEU A 228 -17.35 -13.97 0.05
N SER A 229 -17.81 -15.22 0.10
CA SER A 229 -18.48 -15.80 -1.07
C SER A 229 -19.87 -15.21 -1.31
N LEU A 230 -20.18 -14.97 -2.59
CA LEU A 230 -21.52 -14.55 -3.04
C LEU A 230 -22.30 -15.69 -3.70
N VAL A 231 -21.64 -16.80 -4.03
CA VAL A 231 -22.26 -17.92 -4.77
C VAL A 231 -22.69 -19.08 -3.89
N THR A 232 -22.16 -19.20 -2.66
CA THR A 232 -22.47 -20.37 -1.81
C THR A 232 -23.93 -20.38 -1.35
N LYS A 233 -24.53 -19.20 -1.17
CA LYS A 233 -25.94 -19.05 -0.78
C LYS A 233 -26.70 -18.09 -1.70
N PRO A 234 -27.06 -18.52 -2.92
CA PRO A 234 -27.70 -17.65 -3.92
C PRO A 234 -29.03 -17.04 -3.46
N THR A 235 -29.76 -17.73 -2.56
CA THR A 235 -31.06 -17.27 -2.05
C THR A 235 -30.98 -16.01 -1.19
N VAL A 236 -29.80 -15.68 -0.64
CA VAL A 236 -29.57 -14.48 0.19
C VAL A 236 -28.70 -13.45 -0.52
N LEU A 237 -28.53 -13.58 -1.85
CA LEU A 237 -27.71 -12.68 -2.64
C LEU A 237 -28.24 -11.23 -2.60
N LEU A 238 -29.57 -11.03 -2.53
CA LEU A 238 -30.18 -9.70 -2.42
C LEU A 238 -30.21 -9.15 -0.98
N ASN A 239 -29.98 -10.01 0.03
CA ASN A 239 -30.00 -9.57 1.42
C ASN A 239 -28.78 -8.70 1.72
N PRO A 240 -28.93 -7.58 2.47
CA PRO A 240 -27.78 -6.81 2.89
C PRO A 240 -26.83 -7.66 3.74
N ALA A 241 -25.54 -7.61 3.42
CA ALA A 241 -24.48 -8.13 4.26
C ALA A 241 -24.34 -7.21 5.48
N GLN A 242 -24.68 -7.74 6.66
CA GLN A 242 -24.74 -6.97 7.89
C GLN A 242 -24.15 -7.75 9.06
N SER A 243 -23.61 -7.01 10.03
CA SER A 243 -23.04 -7.50 11.27
C SER A 243 -23.48 -6.56 12.40
N GLU A 244 -23.57 -7.10 13.62
CA GLU A 244 -23.76 -6.28 14.82
C GLU A 244 -22.61 -5.28 15.03
N THR A 245 -21.45 -5.54 14.43
CA THR A 245 -20.26 -4.71 14.56
C THR A 245 -19.70 -4.33 13.19
N MET A 246 -20.51 -3.69 12.33
CA MET A 246 -20.18 -3.37 10.93
C MET A 246 -18.73 -2.89 10.73
N ARG A 247 -18.33 -1.84 11.46
CA ARG A 247 -16.99 -1.23 11.32
C ARG A 247 -15.86 -2.10 11.86
N CYS A 248 -16.15 -3.02 12.76
CA CYS A 248 -15.18 -4.00 13.23
C CYS A 248 -14.88 -5.08 12.20
N GLU A 249 -15.74 -5.31 11.20
CA GLU A 249 -15.53 -6.37 10.20
C GLU A 249 -14.40 -6.02 9.21
N TYR A 250 -14.19 -4.73 8.94
CA TYR A 250 -13.14 -4.25 8.03
C TYR A 250 -12.08 -3.39 8.73
N LEU A 251 -12.11 -3.31 10.07
CA LEU A 251 -11.02 -2.71 10.85
C LEU A 251 -9.71 -3.47 10.55
N PRO A 252 -8.62 -2.82 10.11
CA PRO A 252 -7.40 -3.52 9.73
C PRO A 252 -6.81 -4.36 10.87
N LEU A 253 -6.52 -5.63 10.58
CA LEU A 253 -5.94 -6.57 11.54
C LEU A 253 -4.55 -6.10 11.99
N ASP A 254 -3.77 -5.49 11.10
CA ASP A 254 -2.48 -4.87 11.43
C ASP A 254 -2.61 -3.78 12.51
N THR A 255 -3.69 -2.99 12.44
CA THR A 255 -3.96 -1.94 13.43
C THR A 255 -4.30 -2.54 14.79
N ILE A 256 -5.14 -3.58 14.83
CA ILE A 256 -5.49 -4.29 16.06
C ILE A 256 -4.25 -4.94 16.70
N GLU A 257 -3.39 -5.59 15.90
CA GLU A 257 -2.12 -6.15 16.39
C GLU A 257 -1.22 -5.08 17.00
N ARG A 258 -1.10 -3.92 16.35
CA ARG A 258 -0.32 -2.79 16.87
C ARG A 258 -0.88 -2.29 18.21
N TRP A 259 -2.19 -2.16 18.34
CA TRP A 259 -2.83 -1.79 19.62
C TRP A 259 -2.51 -2.81 20.72
N ILE A 260 -2.62 -4.10 20.43
CA ILE A 260 -2.34 -5.18 21.39
C ILE A 260 -0.86 -5.16 21.80
N ILE A 261 0.06 -5.16 20.84
CA ILE A 261 1.49 -5.24 21.12
C ILE A 261 1.95 -4.00 21.90
N ILE A 262 1.64 -2.80 21.41
CA ILE A 262 2.07 -1.55 22.06
C ILE A 262 1.34 -1.34 23.39
N GLY A 263 0.04 -1.63 23.45
CA GLY A 263 -0.77 -1.47 24.66
C GLY A 263 -0.24 -2.31 25.83
N TYR A 264 0.06 -3.59 25.61
CA TYR A 264 0.67 -4.43 26.65
C TYR A 264 2.16 -4.14 26.89
N MET A 265 2.84 -3.48 25.94
CA MET A 265 4.20 -2.98 26.18
C MET A 265 4.22 -1.78 27.13
N VAL A 266 3.25 -0.86 27.05
CA VAL A 266 3.15 0.28 27.97
C VAL A 266 2.45 -0.04 29.29
N CYS A 267 1.58 -1.05 29.32
CA CYS A 267 0.92 -1.53 30.54
C CYS A 267 1.21 -3.03 30.78
N PRO A 268 2.47 -3.43 31.05
CA PRO A 268 2.86 -4.84 31.13
C PRO A 268 2.26 -5.58 32.34
N THR A 269 1.91 -4.86 33.41
CA THR A 269 1.22 -5.35 34.62
C THR A 269 -0.12 -6.03 34.32
N LEU A 270 -0.80 -5.61 33.24
CA LEU A 270 -2.05 -6.22 32.77
C LEU A 270 -1.89 -7.70 32.40
N LEU A 271 -0.69 -8.12 31.99
CA LEU A 271 -0.38 -9.52 31.68
C LEU A 271 -0.18 -10.39 32.94
N GLN A 272 -0.14 -9.79 34.12
CA GLN A 272 -0.08 -10.48 35.40
C GLN A 272 -1.42 -10.43 36.14
N SER A 273 -2.17 -9.33 36.02
CA SER A 273 -3.40 -9.11 36.76
C SER A 273 -4.59 -9.91 36.21
N ASN A 274 -4.64 -10.23 34.91
CA ASN A 274 -5.75 -10.96 34.30
C ASN A 274 -5.25 -11.93 33.21
N GLU A 275 -5.40 -13.24 33.45
CA GLU A 275 -4.94 -14.27 32.52
C GLU A 275 -5.68 -14.26 31.17
N ARG A 276 -6.89 -13.72 31.10
CA ARG A 276 -7.64 -13.60 29.83
C ARG A 276 -6.92 -12.71 28.81
N ASN A 277 -6.07 -11.79 29.26
CA ASN A 277 -5.24 -10.95 28.39
C ASN A 277 -4.26 -11.78 27.54
N HIS A 278 -3.92 -13.00 27.96
CA HIS A 278 -3.10 -13.93 27.17
C HIS A 278 -3.79 -14.38 25.87
N GLY A 279 -5.14 -14.35 25.83
CA GLY A 279 -5.91 -14.62 24.61
C GLY A 279 -5.71 -13.59 23.51
N LEU A 280 -5.21 -12.40 23.84
CA LEU A 280 -4.82 -11.35 22.89
C LEU A 280 -3.31 -11.34 22.66
N TRP A 281 -2.54 -11.37 23.76
CA TRP A 281 -1.10 -11.23 23.75
C TRP A 281 -0.39 -12.35 22.98
N ARG A 282 -0.71 -13.62 23.24
CA ARG A 282 -0.03 -14.75 22.59
C ARG A 282 -0.27 -14.77 21.09
N PRO A 283 -1.51 -14.71 20.59
CA PRO A 283 -1.72 -14.76 19.14
C PRO A 283 -1.09 -13.56 18.42
N ALA A 284 -1.09 -12.36 19.01
CA ALA A 284 -0.38 -11.20 18.45
C ALA A 284 1.14 -11.41 18.38
N LEU A 285 1.76 -12.01 19.40
CA LEU A 285 3.18 -12.36 19.35
C LEU A 285 3.49 -13.51 18.38
N GLN A 286 2.52 -14.37 18.05
CA GLN A 286 2.72 -15.53 17.19
C GLN A 286 2.45 -15.23 15.71
N ASN A 287 1.67 -14.20 15.40
CA ASN A 287 1.26 -13.88 14.03
C ASN A 287 2.30 -13.04 13.26
N SER A 288 3.16 -12.31 13.96
CA SER A 288 4.18 -11.44 13.38
C SER A 288 5.48 -11.54 14.18
N TYR A 289 6.61 -11.07 13.62
CA TYR A 289 7.83 -10.78 14.41
C TYR A 289 8.27 -9.32 14.36
N CYS A 290 7.60 -8.54 13.52
CA CYS A 290 7.75 -7.10 13.47
C CYS A 290 6.40 -6.42 13.27
N ILE A 291 6.27 -5.20 13.81
CA ILE A 291 5.17 -4.28 13.53
C ILE A 291 5.71 -3.00 12.91
N THR A 292 4.89 -2.34 12.10
CA THR A 292 5.23 -1.03 11.55
C THR A 292 5.08 0.05 12.63
N LEU A 293 6.13 0.84 12.85
CA LEU A 293 6.04 2.08 13.61
C LEU A 293 5.48 3.18 12.71
N PHE A 294 6.13 3.39 11.56
CA PHE A 294 5.69 4.33 10.54
C PHE A 294 6.39 4.02 9.20
N ARG A 295 5.64 3.87 8.11
CA ARG A 295 6.16 3.54 6.76
C ARG A 295 7.04 2.29 6.79
N ASP A 296 8.29 2.37 6.33
CA ASP A 296 9.26 1.29 6.33
C ASP A 296 10.01 1.13 7.68
N GLU A 297 9.77 2.01 8.67
CA GLU A 297 10.35 1.84 10.01
C GLU A 297 9.58 0.81 10.83
N VAL A 298 10.23 -0.31 11.13
CA VAL A 298 9.64 -1.42 11.89
C VAL A 298 10.18 -1.55 13.31
N LEU A 299 9.40 -2.14 14.20
CA LEU A 299 9.83 -2.61 15.51
C LEU A 299 9.90 -4.14 15.51
N MET A 300 11.11 -4.69 15.60
CA MET A 300 11.35 -6.13 15.83
C MET A 300 11.02 -6.44 17.30
N PHE A 301 9.75 -6.71 17.58
CA PHE A 301 9.23 -6.57 18.93
C PHE A 301 9.64 -7.70 19.87
N HIS A 302 9.84 -8.95 19.43
CA HIS A 302 10.14 -10.05 20.37
C HIS A 302 11.40 -9.79 21.19
N LYS A 303 12.52 -9.45 20.52
CA LYS A 303 13.78 -9.19 21.23
C LYS A 303 13.69 -7.92 22.08
N TYR A 304 13.00 -6.91 21.55
CA TYR A 304 12.81 -5.65 22.24
C TYR A 304 12.00 -5.83 23.54
N ILE A 305 10.89 -6.57 23.48
CA ILE A 305 10.05 -6.94 24.62
C ILE A 305 10.82 -7.86 25.58
N GLU A 306 11.57 -8.85 25.08
CA GLU A 306 12.39 -9.74 25.92
C GLU A 306 13.33 -8.95 26.83
N VAL A 307 14.07 -7.99 26.25
CA VAL A 307 15.03 -7.15 26.99
C VAL A 307 14.30 -6.25 27.99
N PHE A 308 13.19 -5.64 27.56
CA PHE A 308 12.40 -4.76 28.43
C PHE A 308 11.79 -5.54 29.60
N PHE A 309 11.09 -6.65 29.36
CA PHE A 309 10.45 -7.45 30.40
C PHE A 309 11.46 -8.08 31.36
N ALA A 310 12.66 -8.43 30.89
CA ALA A 310 13.74 -8.90 31.77
C ALA A 310 14.20 -7.84 32.78
N SER A 311 14.01 -6.55 32.48
CA SER A 311 14.30 -5.46 33.41
C SER A 311 13.23 -5.25 34.49
N ILE A 312 12.05 -5.87 34.35
CA ILE A 312 10.93 -5.76 35.28
C ILE A 312 10.94 -6.94 36.26
N LYS A 313 10.94 -6.64 37.56
CA LYS A 313 10.89 -7.66 38.61
C LYS A 313 9.60 -8.49 38.50
N GLY A 314 9.71 -9.82 38.51
CA GLY A 314 8.56 -10.75 38.44
C GLY A 314 8.10 -11.14 37.03
N PHE A 315 8.78 -10.67 35.97
CA PHE A 315 8.40 -10.93 34.57
C PHE A 315 9.11 -12.13 33.92
N SER A 316 9.86 -12.95 34.67
CA SER A 316 10.61 -14.09 34.13
C SER A 316 9.75 -15.07 33.30
N LYS A 317 8.53 -15.38 33.78
CA LYS A 317 7.55 -16.21 33.04
C LYS A 317 7.13 -15.56 31.72
N ARG A 318 6.99 -14.23 31.68
CA ARG A 318 6.60 -13.47 30.48
C ARG A 318 7.73 -13.38 29.47
N VAL A 319 8.97 -13.28 29.94
CA VAL A 319 10.15 -13.41 29.07
C VAL A 319 10.19 -14.77 28.39
N ALA A 320 9.90 -15.85 29.11
CA ALA A 320 9.85 -17.21 28.54
C ALA A 320 8.74 -17.33 27.47
N GLU A 321 7.54 -16.81 27.77
CA GLU A 321 6.39 -16.79 26.85
C GLU A 321 6.68 -16.00 25.55
N VAL A 322 7.39 -14.87 25.64
CA VAL A 322 7.81 -14.09 24.47
C VAL A 322 8.80 -14.87 23.61
N LYS A 323 9.74 -15.60 24.22
CA LYS A 323 10.69 -16.46 23.51
C LYS A 323 10.00 -17.62 22.80
N GLU A 324 9.04 -18.26 23.47
CA GLU A 324 8.24 -19.34 22.89
C GLU A 324 7.42 -18.83 21.71
N SER A 325 6.70 -17.72 21.90
CA SER A 325 5.89 -17.10 20.84
C SER A 325 6.75 -16.64 19.65
N SER A 326 7.96 -16.16 19.90
CA SER A 326 8.93 -15.84 18.85
C SER A 326 9.30 -17.07 18.02
N ASN A 327 9.55 -18.22 18.67
CA ASN A 327 9.85 -19.45 17.94
C ASN A 327 8.65 -19.94 17.10
N VAL A 328 7.43 -19.83 17.64
CA VAL A 328 6.19 -20.17 16.90
C VAL A 328 6.01 -19.24 15.69
N ALA A 329 6.16 -17.93 15.86
CA ALA A 329 6.05 -16.96 14.76
C ALA A 329 7.04 -17.27 13.63
N LEU A 330 8.30 -17.57 13.97
CA LEU A 330 9.33 -17.89 12.99
C LEU A 330 9.09 -19.22 12.25
N GLN A 331 8.28 -20.12 12.80
CA GLN A 331 7.96 -21.42 12.21
C GLN A 331 6.65 -21.42 11.42
N GLN A 332 5.63 -20.67 11.88
CA GLN A 332 4.25 -20.84 11.41
C GLN A 332 3.69 -19.61 10.69
N ALA A 333 4.13 -18.39 11.02
CA ALA A 333 3.50 -17.18 10.51
C ALA A 333 3.64 -17.05 8.97
N GLY A 334 4.81 -17.39 8.42
CA GLY A 334 5.03 -17.38 6.96
C GLY A 334 4.01 -18.23 6.20
N MET A 335 3.83 -19.49 6.62
CA MET A 335 2.86 -20.41 6.00
C MET A 335 1.41 -19.93 6.18
N LEU A 336 1.06 -19.45 7.39
CA LEU A 336 -0.27 -18.93 7.70
C LEU A 336 -0.68 -17.80 6.73
N HIS A 337 0.17 -16.79 6.60
CA HIS A 337 -0.07 -15.64 5.74
C HIS A 337 -0.04 -15.99 4.26
N LYS A 338 0.84 -16.91 3.85
CA LYS A 338 0.84 -17.44 2.47
C LYS A 338 -0.48 -18.11 2.09
N GLU A 339 -1.06 -18.91 2.99
CA GLU A 339 -2.36 -19.55 2.75
C GLU A 339 -3.53 -18.55 2.74
N ARG A 340 -3.45 -17.48 3.55
CA ARG A 340 -4.43 -16.39 3.50
C ARG A 340 -4.39 -15.65 2.17
N ARG A 341 -3.21 -15.30 1.65
CA ARG A 341 -3.08 -14.66 0.32
C ARG A 341 -3.64 -15.54 -0.80
N LYS A 342 -3.40 -16.85 -0.76
CA LYS A 342 -4.00 -17.81 -1.70
C LYS A 342 -5.53 -17.80 -1.65
N PHE A 343 -6.11 -17.83 -0.45
CA PHE A 343 -7.56 -17.74 -0.28
C PHE A 343 -8.12 -16.43 -0.85
N LEU A 344 -7.48 -15.30 -0.50
CA LEU A 344 -7.94 -13.98 -0.90
C LEU A 344 -7.87 -13.75 -2.41
N ARG A 345 -6.89 -14.33 -3.12
CA ARG A 345 -6.87 -14.29 -4.60
C ARG A 345 -8.14 -14.87 -5.20
N SER A 346 -8.58 -16.05 -4.74
CA SER A 346 -9.81 -16.67 -5.22
C SER A 346 -11.06 -15.90 -4.81
N ALA A 347 -11.11 -15.43 -3.55
CA ALA A 347 -12.25 -14.69 -3.03
C ALA A 347 -12.45 -13.33 -3.74
N LEU A 348 -11.36 -12.56 -3.94
CA LEU A 348 -11.43 -11.26 -4.62
C LEU A 348 -11.68 -11.41 -6.12
N LEU A 349 -11.18 -12.48 -6.76
CA LEU A 349 -11.56 -12.82 -8.13
C LEU A 349 -13.07 -13.05 -8.24
N GLU A 350 -13.65 -13.90 -7.38
CA GLU A 350 -15.09 -14.18 -7.36
C GLU A 350 -15.90 -12.89 -7.17
N LEU A 351 -15.56 -12.10 -6.15
CA LEU A 351 -16.20 -10.81 -5.88
C LEU A 351 -16.11 -9.87 -7.09
N SER A 352 -14.92 -9.71 -7.68
CA SER A 352 -14.70 -8.81 -8.81
C SER A 352 -15.52 -9.20 -10.02
N GLN A 353 -15.58 -10.49 -10.36
CA GLN A 353 -16.33 -10.98 -11.53
C GLN A 353 -17.84 -10.80 -11.33
N ILE A 354 -18.36 -11.19 -10.17
CA ILE A 354 -19.80 -11.10 -9.88
C ILE A 354 -20.26 -9.64 -9.81
N LEU A 355 -19.48 -8.76 -9.17
CA LEU A 355 -19.82 -7.35 -9.07
C LEU A 355 -19.65 -6.60 -10.40
N SER A 356 -18.74 -7.05 -11.27
CA SER A 356 -18.65 -6.53 -12.63
C SER A 356 -19.86 -6.92 -13.49
N ASP A 357 -20.37 -8.16 -13.32
CA ASP A 357 -21.56 -8.65 -14.03
C ASP A 357 -22.86 -8.03 -13.48
N GLN A 358 -22.97 -7.93 -12.15
CA GLN A 358 -24.13 -7.38 -11.44
C GLN A 358 -23.74 -6.21 -10.51
N PRO A 359 -23.46 -5.00 -11.05
CA PRO A 359 -23.05 -3.84 -10.25
C PRO A 359 -24.04 -3.43 -9.16
N GLY A 360 -25.34 -3.73 -9.34
CA GLY A 360 -26.39 -3.49 -8.35
C GLY A 360 -26.13 -4.14 -6.99
N LEU A 361 -25.36 -5.23 -6.96
CA LEU A 361 -24.99 -5.92 -5.72
C LEU A 361 -24.02 -5.13 -4.85
N LEU A 362 -23.37 -4.08 -5.38
CA LEU A 362 -22.53 -3.20 -4.56
C LEU A 362 -23.31 -2.59 -3.39
N GLY A 363 -24.60 -2.26 -3.57
CA GLY A 363 -25.46 -1.78 -2.50
C GLY A 363 -25.53 -2.77 -1.32
N PRO A 364 -26.18 -3.94 -1.48
CA PRO A 364 -26.32 -4.90 -0.38
C PRO A 364 -25.01 -5.57 0.05
N LYS A 365 -23.94 -5.60 -0.78
CA LYS A 365 -22.69 -6.34 -0.49
C LYS A 365 -21.47 -5.45 -0.26
N ALA A 366 -21.64 -4.14 -0.05
CA ALA A 366 -20.54 -3.21 0.19
C ALA A 366 -19.62 -3.66 1.35
N LEU A 367 -20.20 -4.24 2.41
CA LEU A 367 -19.44 -4.75 3.55
C LEU A 367 -18.41 -5.82 3.12
N TYR A 368 -18.79 -6.75 2.25
CA TYR A 368 -17.87 -7.80 1.78
C TYR A 368 -16.73 -7.22 0.94
N VAL A 369 -17.00 -6.17 0.16
CA VAL A 369 -15.97 -5.47 -0.61
C VAL A 369 -14.94 -4.83 0.34
N LEU A 370 -15.40 -4.14 1.38
CA LEU A 370 -14.51 -3.50 2.37
C LEU A 370 -13.74 -4.52 3.21
N MET A 371 -14.37 -5.64 3.59
CA MET A 371 -13.70 -6.76 4.24
C MET A 371 -12.61 -7.35 3.33
N GLY A 372 -12.93 -7.61 2.06
CA GLY A 372 -11.99 -8.10 1.06
C GLY A 372 -10.79 -7.18 0.88
N PHE A 373 -11.03 -5.85 0.80
CA PHE A 373 -9.99 -4.85 0.77
C PHE A 373 -9.10 -4.89 2.01
N SER A 374 -9.69 -4.81 3.21
CA SER A 374 -8.92 -4.81 4.46
C SER A 374 -8.08 -6.07 4.59
N PHE A 375 -8.64 -7.24 4.30
CA PHE A 375 -7.93 -8.52 4.47
C PHE A 375 -6.77 -8.63 3.46
N ALA A 376 -7.01 -8.28 2.20
CA ALA A 376 -5.96 -8.29 1.18
C ALA A 376 -4.87 -7.26 1.50
N ARG A 377 -5.24 -6.06 1.92
CA ARG A 377 -4.29 -5.04 2.35
C ARG A 377 -3.43 -5.52 3.49
N ASP A 378 -4.02 -6.02 4.57
CA ASP A 378 -3.27 -6.50 5.74
C ASP A 378 -2.24 -7.58 5.36
N GLU A 379 -2.63 -8.54 4.53
CA GLU A 379 -1.75 -9.63 4.10
C GLU A 379 -0.60 -9.15 3.19
N ILE A 380 -0.85 -8.14 2.35
CA ILE A 380 0.18 -7.50 1.52
C ILE A 380 1.15 -6.70 2.38
N LEU A 381 0.64 -5.84 3.26
CA LEU A 381 1.47 -5.04 4.19
C LEU A 381 2.30 -5.94 5.10
N TRP A 382 1.73 -7.05 5.56
CA TRP A 382 2.43 -8.07 6.32
C TRP A 382 3.58 -8.68 5.50
N LEU A 383 3.32 -9.10 4.26
CA LEU A 383 4.34 -9.70 3.40
C LEU A 383 5.50 -8.72 3.17
N VAL A 384 5.20 -7.50 2.74
CA VAL A 384 6.20 -6.48 2.41
C VAL A 384 7.12 -6.21 3.59
N ARG A 385 6.56 -5.95 4.79
CA ARG A 385 7.40 -5.63 5.96
C ARG A 385 8.29 -6.80 6.40
N HIS A 386 7.81 -8.05 6.28
CA HIS A 386 8.56 -9.24 6.72
C HIS A 386 9.64 -9.65 5.69
N VAL A 387 9.40 -9.44 4.40
CA VAL A 387 10.42 -9.67 3.35
C VAL A 387 11.55 -8.64 3.46
N GLU A 388 11.21 -7.37 3.67
CA GLU A 388 12.20 -6.28 3.75
C GLU A 388 12.96 -6.26 5.08
N HIS A 389 12.40 -6.87 6.13
CA HIS A 389 13.02 -6.95 7.46
C HIS A 389 13.13 -8.39 7.97
N PRO A 390 13.87 -9.26 7.27
CA PRO A 390 13.95 -10.67 7.64
C PRO A 390 14.55 -10.82 9.03
N HIS A 391 13.92 -11.65 9.86
CA HIS A 391 14.40 -11.90 11.21
C HIS A 391 15.85 -12.41 11.20
N PRO A 392 16.75 -11.97 12.11
CA PRO A 392 18.17 -12.35 12.09
C PRO A 392 18.42 -13.87 12.07
N LYS A 393 17.57 -14.65 12.73
CA LYS A 393 17.64 -16.13 12.73
C LYS A 393 17.24 -16.78 11.39
N MET A 394 16.58 -16.05 10.49
CA MET A 394 16.09 -16.54 9.20
C MET A 394 16.96 -16.13 8.02
N LYS A 395 17.85 -15.13 8.17
CA LYS A 395 18.69 -14.62 7.07
C LYS A 395 19.51 -15.69 6.33
N ASN A 396 19.86 -16.80 7.00
CA ASN A 396 20.67 -17.88 6.43
C ASN A 396 19.86 -19.13 6.04
N LYS A 397 18.52 -19.09 6.13
CA LYS A 397 17.63 -20.19 5.76
C LYS A 397 16.68 -19.69 4.67
N PRO A 398 16.89 -20.04 3.38
CA PRO A 398 15.91 -19.70 2.36
C PRO A 398 14.59 -20.39 2.71
N THR A 399 13.52 -19.62 2.91
CA THR A 399 12.17 -20.15 3.09
C THR A 399 11.29 -19.56 2.00
N THR A 400 10.59 -20.43 1.27
CA THR A 400 9.68 -20.05 0.19
C THR A 400 8.34 -19.52 0.72
N ASP A 401 8.20 -19.36 2.04
CA ASP A 401 6.96 -18.90 2.69
C ASP A 401 6.76 -17.39 2.58
N PHE A 402 7.86 -16.65 2.40
CA PHE A 402 7.86 -15.19 2.20
C PHE A 402 7.94 -14.81 0.72
N GLU A 403 7.87 -15.79 -0.18
CA GLU A 403 7.77 -15.55 -1.62
C GLU A 403 6.30 -15.68 -2.05
N ASP A 404 5.83 -14.71 -2.85
CA ASP A 404 4.52 -14.80 -3.49
C ASP A 404 4.59 -14.36 -4.96
N PRO A 405 4.93 -15.28 -5.88
CA PRO A 405 4.94 -15.01 -7.31
C PRO A 405 3.56 -14.57 -7.85
N GLN A 406 2.48 -14.87 -7.13
CA GLN A 406 1.11 -14.54 -7.51
C GLN A 406 0.61 -13.25 -6.82
N LEU A 407 1.48 -12.48 -6.17
CA LEU A 407 1.13 -11.18 -5.62
C LEU A 407 0.51 -10.22 -6.67
N PRO A 408 0.97 -10.17 -7.94
CA PRO A 408 0.37 -9.33 -8.97
C PRO A 408 -1.14 -9.56 -9.14
N GLU A 409 -1.58 -10.82 -9.09
CA GLU A 409 -2.99 -11.19 -9.17
C GLU A 409 -3.84 -10.59 -8.04
N LEU A 410 -3.33 -10.66 -6.80
CA LEU A 410 -4.03 -10.09 -5.65
C LEU A 410 -4.13 -8.58 -5.75
N LEU A 411 -3.03 -7.91 -6.13
CA LEU A 411 -2.98 -6.46 -6.33
C LEU A 411 -3.96 -6.02 -7.43
N PHE A 412 -4.04 -6.77 -8.53
CA PHE A 412 -4.95 -6.48 -9.63
C PHE A 412 -6.42 -6.53 -9.21
N TYR A 413 -6.87 -7.59 -8.53
CA TYR A 413 -8.28 -7.65 -8.13
C TYR A 413 -8.65 -6.62 -7.05
N MET A 414 -7.69 -6.14 -6.27
CA MET A 414 -7.93 -4.97 -5.41
C MET A 414 -8.20 -3.73 -6.26
N GLU A 415 -7.38 -3.45 -7.28
CA GLU A 415 -7.61 -2.31 -8.17
C GLU A 415 -8.92 -2.45 -8.99
N GLU A 416 -9.27 -3.65 -9.43
CA GLU A 416 -10.54 -3.91 -10.12
C GLU A 416 -11.75 -3.59 -9.24
N LEU A 417 -11.75 -4.09 -8.00
CA LEU A 417 -12.82 -3.80 -7.06
C LEU A 417 -12.88 -2.31 -6.74
N ARG A 418 -11.74 -1.62 -6.61
CA ARG A 418 -11.69 -0.16 -6.40
C ARG A 418 -12.29 0.59 -7.59
N ALA A 419 -11.95 0.17 -8.81
CA ALA A 419 -12.49 0.73 -10.04
C ALA A 419 -14.01 0.51 -10.13
N LEU A 420 -14.52 -0.66 -9.76
CA LEU A 420 -15.96 -0.95 -9.70
C LEU A 420 -16.68 -0.05 -8.70
N VAL A 421 -16.15 0.10 -7.48
CA VAL A 421 -16.72 0.98 -6.44
C VAL A 421 -16.78 2.43 -6.94
N LYS A 422 -15.71 2.95 -7.53
CA LYS A 422 -15.68 4.32 -8.07
C LYS A 422 -16.61 4.50 -9.27
N LYS A 423 -16.62 3.54 -10.20
CA LYS A 423 -17.45 3.59 -11.41
C LYS A 423 -18.95 3.55 -11.08
N TYR A 424 -19.34 2.76 -10.09
CA TYR A 424 -20.73 2.54 -9.70
C TYR A 424 -21.07 3.18 -8.35
N TYR A 425 -20.35 4.23 -7.95
CA TYR A 425 -20.57 4.91 -6.68
C TYR A 425 -22.02 5.39 -6.50
N GLN A 426 -22.66 5.86 -7.56
CA GLN A 426 -24.08 6.25 -7.53
C GLN A 426 -25.01 5.11 -7.10
N VAL A 427 -24.69 3.85 -7.40
CA VAL A 427 -25.47 2.68 -6.98
C VAL A 427 -25.41 2.53 -5.46
N LEU A 428 -24.22 2.67 -4.87
CA LEU A 428 -24.02 2.66 -3.42
C LEU A 428 -24.82 3.80 -2.76
N GLN A 429 -24.66 5.03 -3.28
CA GLN A 429 -25.36 6.20 -2.73
C GLN A 429 -26.87 6.03 -2.73
N GLN A 430 -27.45 5.60 -3.87
CA GLN A 430 -28.90 5.41 -3.98
C GLN A 430 -29.42 4.34 -3.03
N TYR A 431 -28.69 3.22 -2.90
CA TYR A 431 -29.07 2.14 -1.99
C TYR A 431 -29.07 2.61 -0.52
N TYR A 432 -27.98 3.21 -0.07
CA TYR A 432 -27.83 3.59 1.34
C TYR A 432 -28.64 4.81 1.73
N VAL A 433 -28.96 5.72 0.81
CA VAL A 433 -29.91 6.81 1.08
C VAL A 433 -31.32 6.26 1.32
N GLN A 434 -31.77 5.32 0.50
CA GLN A 434 -33.06 4.67 0.71
C GLN A 434 -33.06 3.90 2.03
N TYR A 435 -31.93 3.31 2.41
CA TYR A 435 -31.81 2.58 3.65
C TYR A 435 -31.88 3.49 4.89
N LEU A 436 -31.12 4.61 4.85
CA LEU A 436 -31.11 5.63 5.89
C LEU A 436 -32.50 6.25 6.09
N ASN A 437 -33.16 6.66 5.01
CA ASN A 437 -34.46 7.30 5.05
C ASN A 437 -35.59 6.32 5.40
N GLY A 438 -35.61 5.15 4.76
CA GLY A 438 -36.73 4.22 4.78
C GLY A 438 -36.72 3.19 5.90
N TYR A 439 -35.57 2.96 6.55
CA TYR A 439 -35.44 1.96 7.62
C TYR A 439 -34.75 2.53 8.86
N ASP A 440 -33.53 3.05 8.70
CA ASP A 440 -32.71 3.45 9.85
C ASP A 440 -33.33 4.59 10.66
N ALA A 441 -33.90 5.60 9.97
CA ALA A 441 -34.62 6.69 10.60
C ALA A 441 -35.76 6.18 11.51
N ILE A 442 -36.54 5.21 11.02
CA ILE A 442 -37.68 4.64 11.74
C ILE A 442 -37.22 3.87 12.97
N VAL A 443 -36.21 3.00 12.80
CA VAL A 443 -35.65 2.20 13.89
C VAL A 443 -35.04 3.10 14.97
N LEU A 444 -34.21 4.06 14.58
CA LEU A 444 -33.59 4.99 15.53
C LEU A 444 -34.64 5.82 16.27
N ASN A 445 -35.65 6.37 15.57
CA ASN A 445 -36.72 7.15 16.19
C ASN A 445 -37.49 6.34 17.25
N ASN A 446 -37.77 5.07 16.98
CA ASN A 446 -38.42 4.17 17.95
C ASN A 446 -37.54 3.91 19.16
N LEU A 447 -36.23 3.69 18.98
CA LEU A 447 -35.29 3.51 20.09
C LEU A 447 -35.20 4.76 20.96
N VAL A 448 -35.05 5.93 20.33
CA VAL A 448 -34.92 7.22 21.03
C VAL A 448 -36.17 7.52 21.88
N LYS A 449 -37.37 7.26 21.36
CA LYS A 449 -38.64 7.45 22.11
C LYS A 449 -38.77 6.55 23.34
N ASN A 450 -38.11 5.39 23.32
CA ASN A 450 -38.16 4.41 24.40
C ASN A 450 -37.03 4.57 25.42
N LEU A 451 -36.16 5.57 25.27
CA LEU A 451 -35.09 5.84 26.24
C LEU A 451 -35.70 6.36 27.55
N PRO A 452 -35.45 5.71 28.70
CA PRO A 452 -36.09 6.07 29.96
C PRO A 452 -35.63 7.42 30.52
N LEU A 453 -34.35 7.77 30.31
CA LEU A 453 -33.70 9.00 30.78
C LEU A 453 -32.66 9.44 29.73
N CYS A 454 -32.85 10.62 29.15
CA CYS A 454 -31.92 11.23 28.20
C CYS A 454 -31.83 12.74 28.50
N PRO A 455 -30.63 13.30 28.77
CA PRO A 455 -30.50 14.74 28.98
C PRO A 455 -30.72 15.52 27.68
N GLU A 456 -30.90 16.85 27.81
CA GLU A 456 -31.27 17.73 26.69
C GLU A 456 -30.26 17.73 25.55
N ASP A 457 -28.96 17.85 25.85
CA ASP A 457 -27.89 17.88 24.84
C ASP A 457 -27.87 16.58 24.01
N GLU A 458 -27.91 15.42 24.66
CA GLU A 458 -27.97 14.11 24.00
C GLU A 458 -29.27 13.93 23.19
N SER A 459 -30.40 14.41 23.72
CA SER A 459 -31.69 14.34 23.04
C SER A 459 -31.73 15.19 21.77
N ILE A 460 -31.10 16.38 21.79
CA ILE A 460 -30.95 17.24 20.61
C ILE A 460 -30.15 16.52 19.52
N ILE A 461 -29.01 15.91 19.88
CA ILE A 461 -28.17 15.16 18.94
C ILE A 461 -28.95 13.98 18.33
N LEU A 462 -29.60 13.16 19.17
CA LEU A 462 -30.37 12.00 18.71
C LEU A 462 -31.54 12.40 17.80
N SER A 463 -32.23 13.49 18.11
CA SER A 463 -33.32 14.02 17.29
C SER A 463 -32.80 14.57 15.95
N SER A 464 -31.63 15.23 15.96
CA SER A 464 -30.96 15.71 14.75
C SER A 464 -30.62 14.55 13.80
N PHE A 465 -30.15 13.41 14.32
CA PHE A 465 -29.87 12.23 13.49
C PHE A 465 -31.11 11.74 12.73
N VAL A 466 -32.25 11.62 13.43
CA VAL A 466 -33.51 11.20 12.82
C VAL A 466 -33.94 12.19 11.75
N GLN A 467 -33.94 13.50 12.06
CA GLN A 467 -34.34 14.55 11.12
C GLN A 467 -33.47 14.58 9.86
N GLN A 468 -32.15 14.45 10.01
CA GLN A 468 -31.23 14.42 8.87
C GLN A 468 -31.53 13.23 7.95
N MET A 469 -31.74 12.03 8.49
CA MET A 469 -32.07 10.85 7.70
C MET A 469 -33.46 10.95 7.03
N GLU A 470 -34.47 11.45 7.73
CA GLU A 470 -35.83 11.65 7.20
C GLU A 470 -35.86 12.71 6.08
N SER A 471 -34.96 13.68 6.11
CA SER A 471 -34.87 14.74 5.09
C SER A 471 -34.23 14.28 3.78
N LEU A 472 -33.60 13.10 3.74
CA LEU A 472 -32.90 12.61 2.54
C LEU A 472 -33.88 12.33 1.39
N ASN A 473 -33.58 12.89 0.22
CA ASN A 473 -34.40 12.77 -0.97
C ASN A 473 -33.64 12.15 -2.12
N LEU A 474 -34.10 10.99 -2.61
CA LEU A 474 -33.47 10.27 -3.71
C LEU A 474 -33.36 11.11 -4.99
N LYS A 475 -34.32 12.01 -5.25
CA LYS A 475 -34.30 12.87 -6.45
C LYS A 475 -33.15 13.87 -6.45
N GLU A 476 -32.78 14.39 -5.28
CA GLU A 476 -31.69 15.37 -5.14
C GLU A 476 -30.33 14.71 -5.39
N ILE A 477 -30.16 13.48 -4.92
CA ILE A 477 -28.94 12.69 -5.12
C ILE A 477 -28.81 12.24 -6.57
N GLN A 478 -29.91 11.86 -7.23
CA GLN A 478 -29.92 11.63 -8.68
C GLN A 478 -29.57 12.90 -9.47
N GLY A 479 -29.86 14.07 -8.92
CA GLY A 479 -29.45 15.38 -9.44
C GLY A 479 -27.98 15.74 -9.20
N GLY A 480 -27.22 14.88 -8.51
CA GLY A 480 -25.78 15.07 -8.25
C GLY A 480 -25.45 15.75 -6.93
N THR A 481 -26.44 16.06 -6.08
CA THR A 481 -26.18 16.59 -4.73
C THR A 481 -25.65 15.47 -3.84
N VAL A 482 -24.45 15.64 -3.29
CA VAL A 482 -23.89 14.71 -2.31
C VAL A 482 -24.14 15.26 -0.90
N PRO A 483 -24.91 14.57 -0.05
CA PRO A 483 -25.06 14.94 1.36
C PRO A 483 -23.71 14.93 2.08
N ASP A 484 -23.52 15.80 3.07
CA ASP A 484 -22.34 15.80 3.95
C ASP A 484 -22.75 15.32 5.35
N PHE A 485 -22.24 14.16 5.75
CA PHE A 485 -22.49 13.55 7.05
C PHE A 485 -21.29 13.66 7.99
N THR A 486 -20.30 14.50 7.69
CA THR A 486 -19.15 14.74 8.58
C THR A 486 -19.59 15.22 9.95
N GLY A 487 -20.55 16.15 9.99
CA GLY A 487 -21.18 16.62 11.23
C GLY A 487 -21.91 15.50 11.98
N PHE A 488 -22.71 14.70 11.27
CA PHE A 488 -23.42 13.55 11.84
C PHE A 488 -22.47 12.56 12.53
N ARG A 489 -21.39 12.16 11.84
CA ARG A 489 -20.40 11.21 12.38
C ARG A 489 -19.65 11.79 13.59
N LEU A 490 -19.29 13.07 13.54
CA LEU A 490 -18.64 13.72 14.68
C LEU A 490 -19.58 13.85 15.88
N ASP A 491 -20.87 14.12 15.64
CA ASP A 491 -21.88 14.17 16.71
C ASP A 491 -22.12 12.78 17.32
N TRP A 492 -22.04 11.70 16.54
CA TRP A 492 -22.06 10.35 17.11
C TRP A 492 -20.84 10.10 17.99
N PHE A 493 -19.66 10.55 17.57
CA PHE A 493 -18.45 10.45 18.38
C PHE A 493 -18.57 11.31 19.66
N ARG A 494 -19.13 12.52 19.58
CA ARG A 494 -19.44 13.35 20.77
C ARG A 494 -20.40 12.63 21.71
N LEU A 495 -21.47 12.03 21.18
CA LEU A 495 -22.45 11.30 21.97
C LEU A 495 -21.81 10.08 22.66
N GLN A 496 -20.95 9.32 21.97
CA GLN A 496 -20.15 8.26 22.60
C GLN A 496 -19.32 8.81 23.77
N ALA A 497 -18.64 9.93 23.59
CA ALA A 497 -17.83 10.54 24.65
C ALA A 497 -18.66 10.97 25.87
N LEU A 498 -19.85 11.53 25.66
CA LEU A 498 -20.76 11.97 26.73
C LEU A 498 -21.36 10.78 27.50
N THR A 499 -21.69 9.71 26.80
CA THR A 499 -22.44 8.55 27.35
C THR A 499 -21.55 7.41 27.83
N SER A 500 -20.22 7.55 27.72
CA SER A 500 -19.25 6.52 28.13
C SER A 500 -18.46 6.89 29.40
N ILE A 501 -18.72 8.05 30.02
CA ILE A 501 -18.08 8.45 31.28
C ILE A 501 -18.75 7.76 32.48
N GLY A 502 -18.00 7.50 33.55
CA GLY A 502 -18.50 6.69 34.68
C GLY A 502 -19.66 7.29 35.49
N LYS A 503 -20.07 8.55 35.23
CA LYS A 503 -21.24 9.21 35.84
C LYS A 503 -22.21 9.77 34.79
N ALA A 504 -22.22 9.20 33.59
CA ALA A 504 -23.16 9.59 32.54
C ALA A 504 -24.61 9.31 32.99
N THR A 505 -25.55 10.16 32.57
CA THR A 505 -26.99 9.92 32.82
C THR A 505 -27.53 8.87 31.85
N LEU A 506 -27.16 8.99 30.57
CA LEU A 506 -27.39 7.96 29.57
C LEU A 506 -26.09 7.14 29.43
N VAL A 507 -26.13 5.87 29.84
CA VAL A 507 -24.96 4.98 29.79
C VAL A 507 -25.05 4.11 28.53
N LEU A 508 -24.10 4.27 27.62
CA LEU A 508 -24.17 3.59 26.32
C LEU A 508 -24.05 2.06 26.43
N GLN A 509 -23.28 1.56 27.39
CA GLN A 509 -23.10 0.12 27.62
C GLN A 509 -24.39 -0.57 28.10
N GLU A 510 -25.26 0.16 28.79
CA GLU A 510 -26.58 -0.34 29.20
C GLU A 510 -27.60 -0.29 28.06
N ASN A 511 -27.29 0.47 26.99
CA ASN A 511 -28.13 0.71 25.82
C ASN A 511 -27.46 0.14 24.55
N GLY A 512 -27.03 -1.12 24.59
CA GLY A 512 -26.26 -1.76 23.51
C GLY A 512 -26.96 -1.76 22.15
N GLU A 513 -28.30 -1.85 22.09
CA GLU A 513 -29.06 -1.78 20.85
C GLU A 513 -28.96 -0.40 20.17
N LEU A 514 -28.98 0.68 20.95
CA LEU A 514 -28.77 2.04 20.43
C LEU A 514 -27.37 2.18 19.83
N ALA A 515 -26.35 1.71 20.55
CA ALA A 515 -24.95 1.77 20.10
C ALA A 515 -24.76 0.98 18.80
N ARG A 516 -25.30 -0.24 18.74
CA ARG A 516 -25.24 -1.12 17.59
C ARG A 516 -25.91 -0.49 16.37
N THR A 517 -27.11 0.06 16.56
CA THR A 517 -27.87 0.75 15.52
C THR A 517 -27.11 1.96 14.98
N LEU A 518 -26.63 2.85 15.85
CA LEU A 518 -25.89 4.04 15.42
C LEU A 518 -24.55 3.71 14.74
N ASN A 519 -23.85 2.65 15.17
CA ASN A 519 -22.64 2.19 14.47
C ASN A 519 -22.93 1.68 13.06
N THR A 520 -24.08 1.02 12.85
CA THR A 520 -24.55 0.60 11.52
C THR A 520 -24.98 1.79 10.67
N ILE A 521 -25.71 2.74 11.25
CA ILE A 521 -26.11 3.98 10.57
C ILE A 521 -24.89 4.76 10.10
N VAL A 522 -23.87 4.89 10.95
CA VAL A 522 -22.61 5.56 10.60
C VAL A 522 -21.97 4.89 9.38
N PHE A 523 -21.91 3.55 9.36
CA PHE A 523 -21.45 2.82 8.19
C PHE A 523 -22.27 3.17 6.94
N HIS A 524 -23.61 3.22 7.04
CA HIS A 524 -24.48 3.63 5.93
C HIS A 524 -24.19 5.06 5.46
N THR A 525 -23.97 6.03 6.37
CA THR A 525 -23.59 7.40 5.98
C THR A 525 -22.29 7.42 5.18
N MET A 526 -21.28 6.63 5.58
CA MET A 526 -20.00 6.59 4.88
C MET A 526 -20.12 6.03 3.46
N MET A 527 -21.09 5.16 3.20
CA MET A 527 -21.40 4.68 1.84
C MET A 527 -22.00 5.77 0.94
N VAL A 528 -22.52 6.85 1.52
CA VAL A 528 -23.15 7.95 0.80
C VAL A 528 -22.14 9.05 0.48
N ASP A 529 -21.27 9.45 1.41
CA ASP A 529 -20.41 10.64 1.26
C ASP A 529 -18.91 10.38 1.43
N SER A 530 -18.50 9.21 1.94
CA SER A 530 -17.12 8.95 2.39
C SER A 530 -16.49 7.71 1.75
N VAL A 531 -16.94 7.32 0.55
CA VAL A 531 -16.42 6.13 -0.13
C VAL A 531 -14.94 6.25 -0.44
N ASP A 532 -14.46 7.43 -0.84
CA ASP A 532 -13.02 7.65 -1.08
C ASP A 532 -12.19 7.50 0.21
N GLU A 533 -12.69 7.98 1.35
CA GLU A 533 -12.03 7.78 2.66
C GLU A 533 -12.00 6.29 3.04
N LEU A 534 -13.06 5.54 2.79
CA LEU A 534 -13.11 4.11 3.05
C LEU A 534 -12.18 3.32 2.13
N LEU A 535 -12.08 3.71 0.86
CA LEU A 535 -11.10 3.15 -0.07
C LEU A 535 -9.67 3.45 0.39
N LEU A 536 -9.43 4.64 0.94
CA LEU A 536 -8.15 5.02 1.54
C LEU A 536 -7.86 4.24 2.85
N GLU A 537 -8.87 3.96 3.67
CA GLU A 537 -8.73 3.21 4.93
C GLU A 537 -8.54 1.71 4.68
N THR A 538 -9.22 1.13 3.69
CA THR A 538 -9.27 -0.34 3.52
C THR A 538 -8.31 -0.87 2.46
N SER A 539 -7.94 -0.11 1.42
CA SER A 539 -7.17 -0.65 0.27
C SER A 539 -6.01 0.23 -0.23
N ASP A 540 -5.60 1.25 0.51
CA ASP A 540 -4.42 2.05 0.14
C ASP A 540 -3.12 1.23 0.14
N MET A 541 -2.31 1.47 -0.89
CA MET A 541 -1.04 0.78 -1.17
C MET A 541 0.12 1.76 -1.33
N SER A 542 -0.01 2.97 -0.78
CA SER A 542 1.04 4.00 -0.79
C SER A 542 2.34 3.53 -0.12
N ILE A 543 2.29 2.47 0.68
CA ILE A 543 3.45 1.83 1.32
C ILE A 543 4.55 1.46 0.31
N PHE A 544 4.19 1.13 -0.94
CA PHE A 544 5.17 0.77 -1.97
C PHE A 544 6.07 1.96 -2.38
N CYS A 545 5.66 3.20 -2.09
CA CYS A 545 6.53 4.38 -2.21
C CYS A 545 7.77 4.26 -1.31
N HIS A 546 7.65 3.61 -0.15
CA HIS A 546 8.74 3.42 0.83
C HIS A 546 9.41 2.03 0.71
N HIS A 547 8.86 1.14 -0.10
CA HIS A 547 9.41 -0.20 -0.40
C HIS A 547 9.60 -0.39 -1.91
N SER A 548 10.23 0.58 -2.57
CA SER A 548 10.36 0.62 -4.03
C SER A 548 11.09 -0.60 -4.60
N ARG A 549 12.14 -1.06 -3.92
CA ARG A 549 12.92 -2.23 -4.35
C ARG A 549 12.04 -3.48 -4.46
N PHE A 550 11.24 -3.77 -3.44
CA PHE A 550 10.31 -4.89 -3.44
C PHE A 550 9.29 -4.76 -4.57
N PHE A 551 8.75 -3.54 -4.76
CA PHE A 551 7.74 -3.25 -5.75
C PHE A 551 8.26 -3.45 -7.18
N GLU A 552 9.41 -2.87 -7.50
CA GLU A 552 10.08 -2.99 -8.80
C GLU A 552 10.50 -4.45 -9.10
N THR A 553 11.03 -5.17 -8.11
CA THR A 553 11.43 -6.57 -8.28
C THR A 553 10.23 -7.48 -8.56
N THR A 554 9.11 -7.25 -7.88
CA THR A 554 7.89 -8.04 -8.08
C THR A 554 7.28 -7.75 -9.45
N PHE A 555 7.34 -6.50 -9.91
CA PHE A 555 6.95 -6.13 -11.27
C PHE A 555 7.76 -6.88 -12.32
N GLU A 556 9.09 -6.84 -12.25
CA GLU A 556 9.96 -7.54 -13.23
C GLU A 556 9.72 -9.06 -13.22
N HIS A 557 9.53 -9.66 -12.03
CA HIS A 557 9.17 -11.07 -11.93
C HIS A 557 7.82 -11.37 -12.59
N SER A 558 6.83 -10.47 -12.49
CA SER A 558 5.52 -10.66 -13.12
C SER A 558 5.59 -10.72 -14.65
N LEU A 559 6.46 -9.92 -15.27
CA LEU A 559 6.60 -9.86 -16.73
C LEU A 559 7.16 -11.16 -17.34
N THR A 560 7.92 -11.93 -16.56
CA THR A 560 8.56 -13.17 -17.02
C THR A 560 7.66 -14.41 -16.90
N HIS A 561 6.53 -14.31 -16.19
CA HIS A 561 5.61 -15.42 -15.96
C HIS A 561 4.27 -15.14 -16.66
N PRO A 562 3.90 -15.88 -17.73
CA PRO A 562 2.69 -15.60 -18.51
C PRO A 562 1.41 -15.47 -17.67
N THR A 563 1.21 -16.35 -16.68
CA THR A 563 0.02 -16.33 -15.82
C THR A 563 -0.06 -15.13 -14.88
N GLN A 564 1.03 -14.37 -14.73
CA GLN A 564 1.11 -13.17 -13.88
C GLN A 564 1.29 -11.89 -14.70
N ALA A 565 1.87 -12.00 -15.90
CA ALA A 565 2.07 -10.91 -16.85
C ALA A 565 0.77 -10.14 -17.13
N ARG A 566 -0.38 -10.84 -17.14
CA ARG A 566 -1.72 -10.25 -17.33
C ARG A 566 -2.11 -9.22 -16.28
N TYR A 567 -1.54 -9.33 -15.09
CA TYR A 567 -1.83 -8.48 -13.94
C TYR A 567 -0.80 -7.34 -13.77
N SER A 568 0.19 -7.25 -14.66
CA SER A 568 1.29 -6.27 -14.55
C SER A 568 0.84 -4.80 -14.59
N ILE A 569 -0.36 -4.52 -15.09
CA ILE A 569 -0.97 -3.18 -15.06
C ILE A 569 -1.32 -2.70 -13.64
N ALA A 570 -1.43 -3.60 -12.66
CA ALA A 570 -1.70 -3.22 -11.27
C ALA A 570 -0.60 -2.32 -10.68
N PHE A 571 0.65 -2.47 -11.12
CA PHE A 571 1.79 -1.69 -10.62
C PHE A 571 1.71 -0.19 -10.94
N PRO A 572 1.51 0.23 -12.21
CA PRO A 572 1.28 1.64 -12.52
C PRO A 572 -0.05 2.17 -11.94
N LEU A 573 -1.10 1.34 -11.78
CA LEU A 573 -2.34 1.76 -11.10
C LEU A 573 -2.10 2.09 -9.61
N ILE A 574 -1.32 1.27 -8.91
CA ILE A 574 -0.97 1.49 -7.50
C ILE A 574 -0.14 2.77 -7.30
N CYS A 575 0.60 3.22 -8.31
CA CYS A 575 1.35 4.48 -8.22
C CYS A 575 0.41 5.69 -7.97
N THR A 576 -0.87 5.59 -8.35
CA THR A 576 -1.90 6.60 -8.01
C THR A 576 -2.11 6.78 -6.51
N HIS A 577 -1.73 5.77 -5.70
CA HIS A 577 -1.88 5.80 -4.25
C HIS A 577 -0.76 6.57 -3.55
N PHE A 578 0.38 6.79 -4.20
CA PHE A 578 1.58 7.27 -3.50
C PHE A 578 1.35 8.62 -2.78
N ILE A 579 0.57 9.51 -3.37
CA ILE A 579 0.29 10.82 -2.77
C ILE A 579 -0.51 10.72 -1.45
N ASN A 580 -1.20 9.60 -1.23
CA ASN A 580 -2.03 9.38 -0.05
C ASN A 580 -1.23 9.22 1.25
N CYS A 581 0.08 8.90 1.18
CA CYS A 581 0.92 8.81 2.38
C CYS A 581 1.45 10.16 2.88
N THR A 582 1.09 11.26 2.21
CA THR A 582 1.49 12.62 2.57
C THR A 582 0.56 13.20 3.64
N HIS A 583 1.04 14.20 4.36
CA HIS A 583 0.26 14.89 5.39
C HIS A 583 0.49 16.40 5.30
N ASP A 584 -0.54 17.19 5.58
CA ASP A 584 -0.48 18.66 5.53
C ASP A 584 0.51 19.29 6.53
N VAL A 585 0.95 18.54 7.55
CA VAL A 585 1.93 18.97 8.56
C VAL A 585 3.37 18.69 8.09
N CYS A 586 3.54 17.89 7.03
CA CYS A 586 4.82 17.66 6.37
C CYS A 586 4.67 17.91 4.85
N PRO A 587 4.42 19.16 4.41
CA PRO A 587 4.32 19.47 2.98
C PRO A 587 5.66 19.27 2.25
N GLU A 588 6.79 19.28 2.97
CA GLU A 588 8.13 19.22 2.40
C GLU A 588 8.40 17.93 1.58
N GLU A 589 7.75 16.82 1.92
CA GLU A 589 7.89 15.55 1.19
C GLU A 589 6.94 15.39 0.00
N ARG A 590 5.85 16.18 -0.05
CA ARG A 590 4.74 15.95 -0.97
C ARG A 590 5.19 15.99 -2.43
N TYR A 591 6.01 16.97 -2.79
CA TYR A 591 6.54 17.11 -4.14
C TYR A 591 7.47 15.94 -4.50
N HIS A 592 8.34 15.52 -3.58
CA HIS A 592 9.25 14.39 -3.80
C HIS A 592 8.50 13.07 -4.01
N ILE A 593 7.44 12.81 -3.23
CA ILE A 593 6.57 11.65 -3.38
C ILE A 593 5.77 11.72 -4.69
N GLY A 594 5.28 12.91 -5.04
CA GLY A 594 4.62 13.19 -6.31
C GLY A 594 5.50 12.83 -7.51
N GLU A 595 6.69 13.43 -7.62
CA GLU A 595 7.68 13.15 -8.67
C GLU A 595 8.06 11.68 -8.74
N ARG A 596 8.23 11.03 -7.58
CA ARG A 596 8.52 9.60 -7.52
C ARG A 596 7.39 8.78 -8.12
N SER A 597 6.13 9.11 -7.84
CA SER A 597 4.98 8.39 -8.40
C SER A 597 4.90 8.52 -9.92
N LEU A 598 5.18 9.71 -10.47
CA LEU A 598 5.26 9.95 -11.91
C LEU A 598 6.39 9.15 -12.56
N SER A 599 7.60 9.24 -11.98
CA SER A 599 8.80 8.57 -12.48
C SER A 599 8.64 7.04 -12.53
N VAL A 600 8.09 6.46 -11.45
CA VAL A 600 7.86 5.01 -11.35
C VAL A 600 6.74 4.55 -12.29
N THR A 601 5.65 5.32 -12.42
CA THR A 601 4.58 5.03 -13.38
C THR A 601 5.12 4.99 -14.81
N ASN A 602 5.89 6.00 -15.20
CA ASN A 602 6.54 6.06 -16.51
C ASN A 602 7.45 4.85 -16.73
N ALA A 603 8.28 4.50 -15.74
CA ALA A 603 9.19 3.35 -15.83
C ALA A 603 8.45 2.03 -16.02
N PHE A 604 7.36 1.78 -15.30
CA PHE A 604 6.57 0.56 -15.45
C PHE A 604 5.89 0.47 -16.82
N LEU A 605 5.25 1.54 -17.29
CA LEU A 605 4.58 1.54 -18.58
C LEU A 605 5.58 1.38 -19.74
N ASP A 606 6.72 2.08 -19.66
CA ASP A 606 7.81 1.94 -20.63
C ASP A 606 8.36 0.51 -20.66
N ARG A 607 8.61 -0.09 -19.49
CA ARG A 607 9.12 -1.45 -19.38
C ARG A 607 8.12 -2.51 -19.87
N LEU A 608 6.83 -2.36 -19.55
CA LEU A 608 5.76 -3.22 -20.04
C LEU A 608 5.66 -3.17 -21.57
N ALA A 609 5.65 -1.97 -22.14
CA ALA A 609 5.63 -1.77 -23.59
C ALA A 609 6.88 -2.37 -24.27
N LYS A 610 8.07 -2.22 -23.65
CA LYS A 610 9.31 -2.83 -24.14
C LYS A 610 9.22 -4.36 -24.16
N GLU A 611 8.67 -4.99 -23.13
CA GLU A 611 8.52 -6.45 -23.10
C GLU A 611 7.62 -6.95 -24.24
N ILE A 612 6.48 -6.28 -24.47
CA ILE A 612 5.59 -6.59 -25.60
C ILE A 612 6.33 -6.45 -26.93
N LYS A 613 7.03 -5.33 -27.14
CA LYS A 613 7.83 -5.09 -28.36
C LYS A 613 8.92 -6.14 -28.55
N ASP A 614 9.55 -6.64 -27.49
CA ASP A 614 10.57 -7.68 -27.58
C ASP A 614 9.97 -9.05 -27.96
N ILE A 615 8.79 -9.38 -27.47
CA ILE A 615 8.06 -10.60 -27.87
C ILE A 615 7.59 -10.49 -29.32
N VAL A 616 6.99 -9.36 -29.72
CA VAL A 616 6.61 -9.08 -31.11
C VAL A 616 7.81 -9.21 -32.03
N THR A 617 8.97 -8.68 -31.63
CA THR A 617 10.22 -8.81 -32.38
C THR A 617 10.62 -10.27 -32.60
N LYS A 618 10.55 -11.10 -31.56
CA LYS A 618 10.87 -12.53 -31.66
C LYS A 618 9.89 -13.24 -32.59
N ILE A 619 8.58 -12.95 -32.48
CA ILE A 619 7.55 -13.50 -33.38
C ILE A 619 7.83 -13.07 -34.84
N CYS A 620 8.17 -11.80 -35.07
CA CYS A 620 8.54 -11.32 -36.41
C CYS A 620 9.75 -12.08 -36.97
N SER A 621 10.77 -12.33 -36.15
CA SER A 621 11.96 -13.09 -36.57
C SER A 621 11.61 -14.53 -36.94
N GLU A 622 10.82 -15.22 -36.12
CA GLU A 622 10.38 -16.59 -36.41
C GLU A 622 9.53 -16.65 -37.68
N GLN A 623 8.60 -15.70 -37.85
CA GLN A 623 7.78 -15.62 -39.06
C GLN A 623 8.60 -15.29 -40.31
N CYS A 624 9.63 -14.45 -40.20
CA CYS A 624 10.56 -14.20 -41.30
C CYS A 624 11.34 -15.47 -41.67
N ASN A 625 11.76 -16.29 -40.70
CA ASN A 625 12.41 -17.58 -40.96
C ASN A 625 11.48 -18.55 -41.70
N LEU A 626 10.20 -18.62 -41.30
CA LEU A 626 9.19 -19.43 -42.00
C LEU A 626 8.92 -18.90 -43.42
N SER A 627 8.88 -17.58 -43.58
CA SER A 627 8.71 -16.95 -44.89
C SER A 627 9.91 -17.16 -45.81
N ASP A 628 11.14 -17.23 -45.28
CA ASP A 628 12.33 -17.55 -46.06
C ASP A 628 12.25 -18.97 -46.64
N GLN A 629 11.72 -19.94 -45.88
CA GLN A 629 11.52 -21.33 -46.36
C GLN A 629 10.65 -21.41 -47.63
N LEU A 630 9.78 -20.43 -47.85
CA LEU A 630 8.91 -20.34 -49.03
C LEU A 630 9.60 -19.73 -50.26
N LEU A 631 10.82 -19.22 -50.13
CA LEU A 631 11.54 -18.63 -51.26
C LEU A 631 11.95 -19.71 -52.27
N PRO A 632 11.94 -19.39 -53.59
CA PRO A 632 12.26 -20.37 -54.65
C PRO A 632 13.62 -21.06 -54.49
N LYS A 633 14.59 -20.41 -53.83
CA LYS A 633 15.92 -20.97 -53.54
C LYS A 633 15.84 -22.29 -52.75
N ASN A 634 14.82 -22.45 -51.91
CA ASN A 634 14.64 -23.62 -51.05
C ASN A 634 14.00 -24.81 -51.77
N ALA A 635 13.53 -24.66 -53.02
CA ALA A 635 13.04 -25.76 -53.85
C ALA A 635 14.16 -26.53 -54.57
N ALA A 636 15.39 -26.01 -54.58
CA ALA A 636 16.52 -26.61 -55.30
C ALA A 636 16.83 -28.06 -54.85
N PRO A 637 16.87 -28.40 -53.54
CA PRO A 637 17.08 -29.78 -53.09
C PRO A 637 16.01 -30.75 -53.61
N SER A 638 14.75 -30.32 -53.68
CA SER A 638 13.62 -31.14 -54.16
C SER A 638 13.76 -31.42 -55.66
N LEU A 639 14.15 -30.42 -56.46
CA LEU A 639 14.43 -30.58 -57.89
C LEU A 639 15.61 -31.53 -58.13
N VAL A 640 16.69 -31.38 -57.36
CA VAL A 640 17.85 -32.26 -57.42
C VAL A 640 17.48 -33.71 -57.05
N LYS A 641 16.64 -33.91 -56.03
CA LYS A 641 16.11 -35.24 -55.67
C LYS A 641 15.29 -35.86 -56.79
N MET A 642 14.43 -35.09 -57.46
CA MET A 642 13.65 -35.59 -58.60
C MET A 642 14.56 -36.06 -59.75
N GLU A 643 15.68 -35.38 -59.97
CA GLU A 643 16.65 -35.76 -61.01
C GLU A 643 17.49 -36.98 -60.60
N ILE A 644 17.95 -37.03 -59.35
CA ILE A 644 18.67 -38.20 -58.79
C ILE A 644 17.79 -39.45 -58.75
N ALA A 645 16.48 -39.30 -58.57
CA ALA A 645 15.55 -40.43 -58.60
C ALA A 645 15.56 -41.19 -59.95
N LYS A 646 16.05 -40.55 -61.03
CA LYS A 646 16.23 -41.13 -62.37
C LYS A 646 17.57 -41.86 -62.58
N LEU A 647 18.51 -41.83 -61.61
CA LEU A 647 19.84 -42.46 -61.70
C LEU A 647 19.86 -43.92 -61.17
N LYS A 648 20.91 -44.69 -61.52
CA LYS A 648 21.11 -46.08 -61.10
C LYS A 648 21.38 -46.20 -59.58
N ASP A 649 20.91 -47.28 -58.95
CA ASP A 649 20.83 -47.43 -57.48
C ASP A 649 22.14 -47.23 -56.69
N LYS A 650 23.31 -47.59 -57.27
CA LYS A 650 24.61 -47.43 -56.59
C LYS A 650 25.03 -45.97 -56.41
N ASP A 651 24.66 -45.08 -57.34
CA ASP A 651 24.99 -43.64 -57.28
C ASP A 651 23.96 -42.87 -56.45
N LYS A 652 22.71 -43.35 -56.44
CA LYS A 652 21.56 -42.79 -55.73
C LYS A 652 21.78 -42.71 -54.20
N GLN A 653 22.30 -43.77 -53.59
CA GLN A 653 22.50 -43.83 -52.13
C GLN A 653 23.62 -42.91 -51.63
N LYS A 654 24.64 -42.65 -52.45
CA LYS A 654 25.78 -41.79 -52.08
C LYS A 654 25.37 -40.31 -52.10
N ILE A 655 24.65 -39.89 -53.14
CA ILE A 655 24.23 -38.49 -53.33
C ILE A 655 23.06 -38.12 -52.40
N MET A 656 22.15 -39.07 -52.08
CA MET A 656 21.06 -38.84 -51.12
C MET A 656 21.54 -38.56 -49.68
N LYS A 657 22.72 -39.04 -49.27
CA LYS A 657 23.28 -38.77 -47.93
C LYS A 657 23.91 -37.39 -47.79
N GLU A 658 24.32 -36.77 -48.89
CA GLU A 658 24.97 -35.45 -48.93
C GLU A 658 23.95 -34.29 -49.10
N LEU A 659 22.69 -34.61 -49.44
CA LEU A 659 21.63 -33.63 -49.60
C LEU A 659 21.14 -33.08 -48.25
N PRO A 660 20.92 -31.75 -48.14
CA PRO A 660 20.29 -31.15 -46.97
C PRO A 660 18.94 -31.81 -46.66
N LYS A 661 18.63 -31.93 -45.36
CA LYS A 661 17.32 -32.41 -44.91
C LYS A 661 16.26 -31.42 -45.36
N GLU A 662 15.25 -31.92 -46.08
CA GLU A 662 14.13 -31.13 -46.57
C GLU A 662 13.18 -30.87 -45.40
N VAL A 663 12.86 -29.60 -45.18
CA VAL A 663 11.82 -29.17 -44.23
C VAL A 663 10.61 -28.85 -45.08
N THR A 664 9.49 -29.52 -44.85
CA THR A 664 8.24 -29.25 -45.57
C THR A 664 7.53 -28.09 -44.86
N PRO A 665 7.39 -26.91 -45.47
CA PRO A 665 6.67 -25.80 -44.84
C PRO A 665 5.23 -26.21 -44.50
N GLY A 666 4.78 -25.91 -43.29
CA GLY A 666 3.48 -26.30 -42.76
C GLY A 666 3.53 -27.46 -41.78
N GLU A 667 4.58 -28.30 -41.79
CA GLU A 667 4.75 -29.37 -40.80
C GLU A 667 4.84 -28.82 -39.36
N GLU A 668 5.45 -27.65 -39.19
CA GLU A 668 5.55 -26.96 -37.89
C GLU A 668 4.17 -26.57 -37.32
N SER A 669 3.17 -26.45 -38.18
CA SER A 669 1.80 -26.06 -37.85
C SER A 669 0.87 -27.27 -37.60
N ILE A 670 1.31 -28.50 -37.91
CA ILE A 670 0.53 -29.73 -37.67
C ILE A 670 0.64 -30.12 -36.19
N ARG A 671 -0.23 -29.52 -35.37
CA ARG A 671 -0.29 -29.80 -33.93
C ARG A 671 -0.94 -31.15 -33.65
N LYS A 672 -0.21 -32.02 -32.94
CA LYS A 672 -0.72 -33.31 -32.44
C LYS A 672 -1.37 -33.20 -31.05
N THR A 673 -0.82 -32.37 -30.16
CA THR A 673 -1.32 -32.14 -28.79
C THR A 673 -1.05 -30.70 -28.34
N ARG A 674 -1.88 -30.17 -27.43
CA ARG A 674 -1.69 -28.86 -26.80
C ARG A 674 -0.81 -28.90 -25.55
N GLU A 675 -0.49 -30.10 -25.04
CA GLU A 675 0.40 -30.27 -23.89
C GLU A 675 1.86 -29.93 -24.24
N ASN A 676 2.26 -30.15 -25.49
CA ASN A 676 3.58 -29.81 -26.00
C ASN A 676 3.59 -28.40 -26.58
N LEU A 677 3.98 -27.43 -25.76
CA LEU A 677 4.09 -26.03 -26.15
C LEU A 677 5.38 -25.79 -26.96
N THR A 678 5.22 -25.31 -28.19
CA THR A 678 6.31 -24.84 -29.05
C THR A 678 6.87 -23.50 -28.55
N GLY A 679 8.01 -23.07 -29.10
CA GLY A 679 8.53 -21.71 -28.84
C GLY A 679 7.54 -20.62 -29.23
N MET A 680 6.87 -20.79 -30.38
CA MET A 680 5.83 -19.88 -30.85
C MET A 680 4.60 -19.86 -29.94
N ASP A 681 4.20 -20.99 -29.37
CA ASP A 681 3.10 -21.03 -28.39
C ASP A 681 3.41 -20.17 -27.17
N LYS A 682 4.61 -20.32 -26.61
CA LYS A 682 5.03 -19.57 -25.43
C LYS A 682 5.06 -18.06 -25.71
N LEU A 683 5.53 -17.67 -26.89
CA LEU A 683 5.55 -16.27 -27.32
C LEU A 683 4.13 -15.70 -27.47
N HIS A 684 3.20 -16.41 -28.12
CA HIS A 684 1.83 -15.95 -28.32
C HIS A 684 1.03 -15.92 -27.02
N MET A 685 1.24 -16.90 -26.12
CA MET A 685 0.65 -16.88 -24.78
C MET A 685 1.10 -15.64 -24.03
N LEU A 686 2.41 -15.40 -23.93
CA LEU A 686 2.93 -14.24 -23.20
C LEU A 686 2.50 -12.91 -23.84
N LEU A 687 2.49 -12.83 -25.18
CA LEU A 687 1.97 -11.66 -25.90
C LEU A 687 0.51 -11.37 -25.52
N THR A 688 -0.34 -12.39 -25.53
CA THR A 688 -1.78 -12.25 -25.21
C THR A 688 -1.97 -11.71 -23.79
N GLU A 689 -1.23 -12.25 -22.81
CA GLU A 689 -1.34 -11.85 -21.41
C GLU A 689 -0.83 -10.41 -21.20
N LEU A 690 0.33 -10.04 -21.76
CA LEU A 690 0.84 -8.66 -21.64
C LEU A 690 -0.02 -7.65 -22.40
N CYS A 691 -0.56 -8.02 -23.56
CA CYS A 691 -1.51 -7.19 -24.30
C CYS A 691 -2.81 -6.99 -23.51
N THR A 692 -3.27 -8.01 -22.78
CA THR A 692 -4.40 -7.88 -21.85
C THR A 692 -4.09 -6.84 -20.78
N ALA A 693 -2.90 -6.88 -20.19
CA ALA A 693 -2.46 -5.90 -19.18
C ALA A 693 -2.41 -4.47 -19.73
N ILE A 694 -1.72 -4.23 -20.86
CA ILE A 694 -1.56 -2.87 -21.40
C ILE A 694 -2.86 -2.29 -21.96
N ASN A 695 -3.79 -3.14 -22.39
CA ASN A 695 -5.09 -2.73 -22.91
C ASN A 695 -6.13 -2.51 -21.80
N HIS A 696 -5.84 -2.94 -20.57
CA HIS A 696 -6.78 -2.94 -19.45
C HIS A 696 -7.32 -1.54 -19.13
N SER A 697 -6.44 -0.54 -18.99
CA SER A 697 -6.83 0.84 -18.71
C SER A 697 -6.45 1.78 -19.86
N PRO A 698 -7.39 2.61 -20.37
CA PRO A 698 -7.08 3.58 -21.41
C PRO A 698 -6.25 4.76 -20.90
N LYS A 699 -6.42 5.11 -19.62
CA LYS A 699 -5.75 6.24 -18.97
C LYS A 699 -5.51 5.97 -17.48
N ILE A 700 -4.34 6.37 -16.98
CA ILE A 700 -3.99 6.30 -15.57
C ILE A 700 -3.68 7.73 -15.10
N ALA A 701 -4.47 8.24 -14.17
CA ALA A 701 -4.29 9.58 -13.62
C ALA A 701 -3.45 9.51 -12.34
N VAL A 702 -2.19 9.96 -12.41
CA VAL A 702 -1.24 9.95 -11.29
C VAL A 702 -0.84 11.40 -11.00
N TRP A 703 -1.19 11.91 -9.81
CA TRP A 703 -0.85 13.26 -9.36
C TRP A 703 -1.08 14.33 -10.44
N GLU A 704 -2.34 14.47 -10.88
CA GLU A 704 -2.80 15.38 -11.94
C GLU A 704 -2.23 15.15 -13.36
N HIS A 705 -1.37 14.14 -13.55
CA HIS A 705 -0.85 13.76 -14.86
C HIS A 705 -1.60 12.54 -15.41
N VAL A 706 -1.81 12.52 -16.72
CA VAL A 706 -2.51 11.41 -17.39
C VAL A 706 -1.53 10.62 -18.25
N PHE A 707 -1.37 9.34 -17.91
CA PHE A 707 -0.59 8.38 -18.66
C PHE A 707 -1.51 7.54 -19.55
N SER A 708 -1.13 7.33 -20.81
CA SER A 708 -1.84 6.40 -21.71
C SER A 708 -0.95 5.20 -22.02
N PRO A 709 -1.22 4.02 -21.42
CA PRO A 709 -0.37 2.83 -21.59
C PRO A 709 -0.12 2.44 -23.05
N LYS A 710 -1.13 2.58 -23.92
CA LYS A 710 -1.06 2.18 -25.33
C LYS A 710 -0.10 3.04 -26.16
N GLU A 711 0.05 4.32 -25.82
CA GLU A 711 0.97 5.22 -26.52
C GLU A 711 2.43 4.81 -26.32
N TYR A 712 2.79 4.27 -25.15
CA TYR A 712 4.13 3.69 -24.94
C TYR A 712 4.40 2.54 -25.90
N LEU A 713 3.41 1.65 -26.11
CA LEU A 713 3.55 0.54 -27.06
C LEU A 713 3.69 1.03 -28.49
N LEU A 714 2.85 1.98 -28.92
CA LEU A 714 2.92 2.56 -30.27
C LEU A 714 4.31 3.13 -30.57
N GLN A 715 4.86 3.92 -29.64
CA GLN A 715 6.20 4.50 -29.77
C GLN A 715 7.30 3.42 -29.89
N HIS A 716 7.25 2.37 -29.06
CA HIS A 716 8.22 1.28 -29.12
C HIS A 716 8.12 0.45 -30.39
N LEU A 717 6.91 0.18 -30.88
CA LEU A 717 6.69 -0.56 -32.12
C LEU A 717 7.16 0.24 -33.34
N GLU A 718 6.88 1.55 -33.39
CA GLU A 718 7.34 2.45 -34.45
C GLU A 718 8.87 2.48 -34.55
N ALA A 719 9.54 2.76 -33.42
CA ALA A 719 11.01 2.79 -33.37
C ALA A 719 11.61 1.43 -33.73
N ARG A 720 11.03 0.33 -33.23
CA ARG A 720 11.51 -1.02 -33.51
C ARG A 720 11.34 -1.40 -34.98
N PHE A 721 10.23 -1.02 -35.61
CA PHE A 721 9.97 -1.31 -37.01
C PHE A 721 10.93 -0.53 -37.93
N SER A 722 11.18 0.76 -37.66
CA SER A 722 12.17 1.55 -38.40
C SER A 722 13.56 0.88 -38.35
N LYS A 723 14.01 0.49 -37.15
CA LYS A 723 15.28 -0.22 -36.97
C LYS A 723 15.28 -1.61 -37.63
N ALA A 724 14.15 -2.31 -37.64
CA ALA A 724 14.03 -3.61 -38.29
C ALA A 724 14.24 -3.51 -39.80
N LEU A 725 13.62 -2.51 -40.46
CA LEU A 725 13.70 -2.33 -41.91
C LEU A 725 15.14 -2.17 -42.38
N VAL A 726 15.90 -1.27 -41.75
CA VAL A 726 17.32 -1.06 -42.06
C VAL A 726 18.15 -2.29 -41.70
N GLY A 727 17.87 -2.92 -40.56
CA GLY A 727 18.58 -4.14 -40.14
C GLY A 727 18.39 -5.33 -41.09
N MET A 728 17.19 -5.52 -41.64
CA MET A 728 16.89 -6.58 -42.60
C MET A 728 17.59 -6.41 -43.95
N MET A 729 18.14 -5.22 -44.24
CA MET A 729 18.97 -5.02 -45.44
C MET A 729 20.32 -5.73 -45.34
N MET A 730 20.78 -6.06 -44.13
CA MET A 730 22.07 -6.73 -43.90
C MET A 730 23.24 -6.02 -44.60
N TYR A 731 23.18 -4.69 -44.75
CA TYR A 731 24.21 -3.94 -45.46
C TYR A 731 25.53 -3.97 -44.68
N ASN A 732 26.57 -4.52 -45.31
CA ASN A 732 27.91 -4.57 -44.75
C ASN A 732 28.87 -3.78 -45.65
N PRO A 733 29.31 -2.57 -45.23
CA PRO A 733 30.21 -1.76 -46.04
C PRO A 733 31.60 -2.39 -46.22
N GLY A 734 32.01 -3.31 -45.33
CA GLY A 734 33.30 -3.99 -45.41
C GLY A 734 33.34 -5.09 -46.49
N THR A 735 32.21 -5.76 -46.74
CA THR A 735 32.10 -6.82 -47.77
C THR A 735 31.35 -6.35 -49.01
N ASN A 736 30.78 -5.14 -48.99
CA ASN A 736 29.86 -4.60 -49.99
C ASN A 736 28.65 -5.51 -50.27
N GLU A 737 28.18 -6.19 -49.23
CA GLU A 737 27.03 -7.09 -49.28
C GLU A 737 25.76 -6.34 -48.85
N ILE A 738 24.65 -6.61 -49.55
CA ILE A 738 23.32 -6.10 -49.23
C ILE A 738 22.27 -7.16 -49.59
N ALA A 739 21.18 -7.20 -48.83
CA ALA A 739 20.06 -8.09 -49.09
C ALA A 739 19.41 -7.77 -50.45
N LYS A 740 19.01 -8.82 -51.18
CA LYS A 740 18.26 -8.66 -52.44
C LYS A 740 16.93 -7.96 -52.15
N PRO A 741 16.50 -6.97 -52.97
CA PRO A 741 15.21 -6.28 -52.76
C PRO A 741 14.01 -7.24 -52.65
N THR A 742 14.03 -8.36 -53.37
CA THR A 742 12.99 -9.40 -53.32
C THR A 742 12.93 -10.16 -51.99
N GLU A 743 14.09 -10.39 -51.36
CA GLU A 743 14.15 -11.03 -50.04
C GLU A 743 13.77 -10.02 -48.97
N LEU A 744 14.28 -8.79 -49.05
CA LEU A 744 13.91 -7.71 -48.14
C LEU A 744 12.40 -7.47 -48.14
N ILE A 745 11.76 -7.26 -49.31
CA ILE A 745 10.31 -6.99 -49.36
C ILE A 745 9.48 -8.15 -48.80
N THR A 746 9.97 -9.40 -48.94
CA THR A 746 9.33 -10.57 -48.36
C THR A 746 9.36 -10.49 -46.83
N SER A 747 10.53 -10.20 -46.24
CA SER A 747 10.65 -9.99 -44.80
C SER A 747 9.85 -8.78 -44.30
N VAL A 748 9.83 -7.66 -45.04
CA VAL A 748 9.03 -6.47 -44.69
C VAL A 748 7.54 -6.80 -44.63
N ARG A 749 7.01 -7.47 -45.66
CA ARG A 749 5.59 -7.87 -45.70
C ARG A 749 5.25 -8.81 -44.55
N THR A 750 6.12 -9.77 -44.25
CA THR A 750 5.95 -10.69 -43.12
C THR A 750 5.96 -9.95 -41.78
N TYR A 751 6.87 -8.99 -41.61
CA TYR A 751 6.92 -8.14 -40.42
C TYR A 751 5.63 -7.32 -40.27
N MET A 752 5.15 -6.70 -41.34
CA MET A 752 3.88 -5.96 -41.36
C MET A 752 2.69 -6.85 -41.00
N ASN A 753 2.62 -8.08 -41.52
CA ASN A 753 1.55 -9.01 -41.18
C ASN A 753 1.52 -9.33 -39.68
N VAL A 754 2.68 -9.52 -39.05
CA VAL A 754 2.76 -9.74 -37.60
C VAL A 754 2.34 -8.48 -36.85
N LEU A 755 2.80 -7.30 -37.24
CA LEU A 755 2.39 -6.05 -36.61
C LEU A 755 0.88 -5.81 -36.73
N GLN A 756 0.28 -6.05 -37.90
CA GLN A 756 -1.16 -5.92 -38.10
C GLN A 756 -1.94 -6.87 -37.19
N SER A 757 -1.42 -8.08 -36.93
CA SER A 757 -2.08 -9.03 -36.02
C SER A 757 -2.16 -8.54 -34.56
N ILE A 758 -1.35 -7.56 -34.16
CA ILE A 758 -1.38 -6.96 -32.81
C ILE A 758 -2.71 -6.28 -32.53
N GLU A 759 -3.39 -5.75 -33.55
CA GLU A 759 -4.71 -5.11 -33.39
C GLU A 759 -5.78 -6.06 -32.83
N ASN A 760 -5.60 -7.37 -33.01
CA ASN A 760 -6.49 -8.37 -32.42
C ASN A 760 -6.36 -8.47 -30.90
N TYR A 761 -5.25 -7.98 -30.33
CA TYR A 761 -4.93 -8.09 -28.91
C TYR A 761 -5.02 -6.73 -28.19
N VAL A 762 -4.61 -5.65 -28.86
CA VAL A 762 -4.60 -4.29 -28.30
C VAL A 762 -5.25 -3.35 -29.31
N HIS A 763 -6.15 -2.49 -28.83
CA HIS A 763 -6.75 -1.45 -29.66
C HIS A 763 -5.73 -0.34 -29.93
N VAL A 764 -4.83 -0.57 -30.88
CA VAL A 764 -3.80 0.36 -31.38
C VAL A 764 -3.96 0.56 -32.89
N ASP A 765 -3.58 1.73 -33.39
CA ASP A 765 -3.63 2.06 -34.82
C ASP A 765 -2.30 1.67 -35.49
N ILE A 766 -2.20 0.43 -35.99
CA ILE A 766 -1.01 -0.06 -36.69
C ILE A 766 -0.83 0.60 -38.07
N PRO A 767 -1.88 0.90 -38.86
CA PRO A 767 -1.75 1.68 -40.10
C PRO A 767 -1.00 3.00 -39.91
N ARG A 768 -1.21 3.71 -38.79
CA ARG A 768 -0.43 4.91 -38.46
C ARG A 768 1.07 4.62 -38.34
N ILE A 769 1.47 3.52 -37.69
CA ILE A 769 2.87 3.11 -37.62
C ILE A 769 3.44 2.83 -39.02
N PHE A 770 2.70 2.11 -39.86
CA PHE A 770 3.14 1.83 -41.23
C PHE A 770 3.35 3.10 -42.04
N ASN A 771 2.40 4.03 -41.98
CA ASN A 771 2.50 5.31 -42.68
C ASN A 771 3.72 6.10 -42.20
N ASN A 772 3.94 6.22 -40.89
CA ASN A 772 5.06 6.97 -40.34
C ASN A 772 6.41 6.36 -40.76
N VAL A 773 6.59 5.05 -40.58
CA VAL A 773 7.88 4.39 -40.79
C VAL A 773 8.18 4.22 -42.27
N LEU A 774 7.26 3.66 -43.06
CA LEU A 774 7.52 3.33 -44.46
C LEU A 774 7.72 4.59 -45.30
N LEU A 775 6.97 5.67 -45.01
CA LEU A 775 7.14 6.94 -45.72
C LEU A 775 8.52 7.55 -45.45
N GLN A 776 9.00 7.53 -44.21
CA GLN A 776 10.35 8.02 -43.88
C GLN A 776 11.44 7.26 -44.63
N GLN A 777 11.29 5.93 -44.79
CA GLN A 777 12.26 5.10 -45.49
C GLN A 777 12.36 5.39 -47.01
N THR A 778 11.44 6.18 -47.58
CA THR A 778 11.53 6.68 -48.97
C THR A 778 12.46 7.88 -49.14
N GLN A 779 12.85 8.54 -48.04
CA GLN A 779 13.71 9.73 -48.04
C GLN A 779 15.20 9.33 -47.97
N GLN A 780 16.14 10.27 -48.12
CA GLN A 780 17.57 9.97 -47.94
C GLN A 780 17.94 9.70 -46.48
N THR A 781 17.31 10.44 -45.57
CA THR A 781 17.46 10.29 -44.12
C THR A 781 16.08 10.23 -43.48
N ASP A 782 15.95 9.48 -42.38
CA ASP A 782 14.73 9.46 -41.59
C ASP A 782 14.62 10.70 -40.68
N SER A 783 13.56 10.77 -39.87
CA SER A 783 13.32 11.90 -38.94
C SER A 783 14.36 12.04 -37.83
N HIS A 784 15.23 11.03 -37.64
CA HIS A 784 16.34 11.05 -36.69
C HIS A 784 17.69 11.35 -37.37
N GLY A 785 17.71 11.55 -38.69
CA GLY A 785 18.93 11.78 -39.47
C GLY A 785 19.69 10.51 -39.83
N GLU A 786 19.11 9.33 -39.60
CA GLU A 786 19.74 8.05 -39.93
C GLU A 786 19.54 7.70 -41.41
N LYS A 787 20.49 6.94 -41.98
CA LYS A 787 20.43 6.50 -43.38
C LYS A 787 19.28 5.52 -43.58
N THR A 788 18.46 5.77 -44.58
CA THR A 788 17.29 4.93 -44.92
C THR A 788 17.66 3.81 -45.88
N ILE A 789 16.70 2.91 -46.12
CA ILE A 789 16.81 1.90 -47.18
C ILE A 789 17.05 2.52 -48.56
N THR A 790 16.45 3.68 -48.85
CA THR A 790 16.60 4.38 -50.12
C THR A 790 18.03 4.84 -50.32
N MET A 791 18.63 5.49 -49.31
CA MET A 791 20.00 5.95 -49.40
C MET A 791 20.99 4.79 -49.49
N LEU A 792 20.77 3.71 -48.73
CA LEU A 792 21.67 2.56 -48.74
C LEU A 792 21.64 1.80 -50.07
N TYR A 793 20.47 1.56 -50.67
CA TYR A 793 20.38 0.97 -52.01
C TYR A 793 20.81 1.93 -53.14
N THR A 794 20.71 3.25 -52.95
CA THR A 794 21.22 4.21 -53.94
C THR A 794 22.75 4.27 -53.94
N ASN A 795 23.37 4.05 -52.79
CA ASN A 795 24.83 4.06 -52.66
C ASN A 795 25.50 2.75 -53.10
N TRP A 796 24.84 1.60 -52.91
CA TRP A 796 25.31 0.28 -53.35
C TRP A 796 25.06 0.08 -54.84
#